data_AF-A0A2E5ZPH4-F1
#
_entry.id   AF-A0A2E5ZPH4-F1
#
_cell.length_a   1.000
_cell.length_b   1.000
_cell.length_c   1.000
_cell.angle_alpha   90.00
_cell.angle_beta   90.00
_cell.angle_gamma   90.00
#
_symmetry.space_group_name_H-M   'P 1'
#
loop_
_entity.id
_entity.type
_entity.pdbx_description
1 polymer ?
#
loop_
_entity_poly.entity_id
_entity_poly.type
_entity_poly.pdbx_seq_one_letter_code
_entity_poly.pdbx_strand_id
1 'polypeptide(L)'
;MANLVSPGVQVSVIDESFYTPAEPGTTPIIFVVSAQDKKNGAGTATAAGTTKAKAGTPYLITSQRDLTETFGDPIFKTDTSNNPINGGELNEYGLQAAYSYLGVSNRAFVVRADIDLAEIEPSASAPAAAPANGTFWFDTAVTKYGLFQWNGNAATVTGGQSFTNKVPTVITTNTQLVGESNTGIPKGSVGQIGDYAVVTTTTVNKIYYKNKSGTWVKVGTQAWVASWPTIQGTAANPTLSNGQTIIINGTTVTISGTTVSAMETAIDAAGITGITSAVVDGKLEIYSNGTSTTDGSTDEDGAIQITAGASGTLLADLGITAGTYFAPQFVIQPHTQVPEFKTADTKSRPTGSVWLKTTDANLGANYSVKKYNSTTKLWATQSAPIYKTHNSALFNIDKSGGGINLILGQVYIQAHTTLAGDEEGDFTLFARNATGSTTITSSAVTASSIAAGGKTFTMAESIVGQEAMNAHQTVSFTATGATSDADVIADAINAKGFINIVATVDASNRVVISHNDGGEIRIKDTSSALQNIGFSAYNYTTKLGTANLYTAPTGDSASDFHASNWKILTYTAGPNAPTALTTNGRLWYSSLVDEVDILVHNGTTWKGYQNVYSSADPLGPIVSATEPTQQSDTTPLVTGDLWISTADLEAYPQVHRYNADLGKWIALDEGDQTTEDGILFADARFGTSGGTATAAPTGTIPQMLVSDHLDTDCPDPALYPKGMLLWNLRRSGFNVKKFVRNHVVTTDKNVRMSDESQANYYPHRWVTESANQTDGSGSFGRKAQRKVVIQALQAMVNSNQDIRDDESRLFNLMACPGYPELIGEMNSLNNDRGLTAFIVGDSPFRLTSDATTLNNWGKNVNLAVEDNDNGLVTSSEYLGVFYPSLFTSDNAGKNIIVPPSHAILRTIALSDQVSFPWFAPAGTRRGGVTNATASGFIDAEGEFKSIALNEGQRDTLQQVNVNPITFLTGAGLVNFGQKTRAANASALDRINVARLVVYLRSQLKKLAKPYIFEPNDKITRDEIKAQTDSLMLELVSQRALYDFLVVCDESNNTPARIDRNELYLDIAIEPVKAVEFIYIPLRLKNTGEIAGL
;
A
#
# COMPACT_ATOMS: atom_id res chain seq x y z
N MET A 1 -13.07 37.41 -51.86
CA MET A 1 -13.92 38.45 -52.50
C MET A 1 -13.05 39.38 -53.33
N ALA A 2 -13.21 39.36 -54.66
CA ALA A 2 -12.63 40.35 -55.55
C ALA A 2 -13.78 41.16 -56.17
N ASN A 3 -13.86 42.46 -55.87
CA ASN A 3 -14.84 43.36 -56.49
C ASN A 3 -14.22 43.95 -57.77
N LEU A 4 -14.81 43.62 -58.92
CA LEU A 4 -14.58 44.36 -60.17
C LEU A 4 -15.69 45.40 -60.33
N VAL A 5 -15.31 46.68 -60.38
CA VAL A 5 -16.26 47.80 -60.55
C VAL A 5 -16.22 48.26 -62.00
N SER A 6 -17.37 48.15 -62.69
CA SER A 6 -17.67 48.86 -63.94
C SER A 6 -18.99 49.63 -63.76
N PRO A 7 -19.15 50.85 -64.32
CA PRO A 7 -20.35 51.65 -64.11
C PRO A 7 -21.54 51.05 -64.87
N GLY A 8 -22.49 50.45 -64.15
CA GLY A 8 -23.81 50.09 -64.68
C GLY A 8 -24.31 48.68 -64.39
N VAL A 9 -23.49 47.76 -63.89
CA VAL A 9 -23.93 46.41 -63.47
C VAL A 9 -23.12 45.97 -62.24
N GLN A 10 -23.80 45.73 -61.11
CA GLN A 10 -23.21 45.08 -59.94
C GLN A 10 -23.35 43.56 -60.12
N VAL A 11 -22.32 42.90 -60.65
CA VAL A 11 -22.24 41.43 -60.63
C VAL A 11 -21.59 41.03 -59.31
N SER A 12 -22.41 40.62 -58.36
CA SER A 12 -21.93 39.87 -57.19
C SER A 12 -21.71 38.43 -57.65
N VAL A 13 -20.46 38.02 -57.86
CA VAL A 13 -20.13 36.59 -57.87
C VAL A 13 -20.14 36.15 -56.42
N ILE A 14 -21.28 35.62 -55.96
CA ILE A 14 -21.32 34.82 -54.75
C ILE A 14 -20.65 33.51 -55.15
N ASP A 15 -19.49 33.26 -54.58
CA ASP A 15 -18.88 31.94 -54.67
C ASP A 15 -19.72 30.99 -53.78
N GLU A 16 -20.70 30.35 -54.40
CA GLU A 16 -21.54 29.31 -53.79
C GLU A 16 -20.85 27.93 -53.87
N SER A 17 -19.59 27.85 -54.31
CA SER A 17 -18.84 26.60 -54.26
C SER A 17 -18.47 26.25 -52.82
N PHE A 18 -19.39 25.57 -52.14
CA PHE A 18 -19.15 24.99 -50.82
C PHE A 18 -18.27 23.75 -50.98
N TYR A 19 -16.95 23.94 -50.97
CA TYR A 19 -16.02 22.81 -50.90
C TYR A 19 -16.16 22.13 -49.53
N THR A 20 -16.43 20.81 -49.54
CA THR A 20 -16.31 20.00 -48.32
C THR A 20 -14.89 20.14 -47.75
N PRO A 21 -14.74 20.54 -46.48
CA PRO A 21 -13.42 20.66 -45.87
C PRO A 21 -12.66 19.34 -45.95
N ALA A 22 -11.36 19.40 -46.31
CA ALA A 22 -10.51 18.22 -46.37
C ALA A 22 -10.60 17.42 -45.05
N GLU A 23 -10.73 16.09 -45.16
CA GLU A 23 -10.80 15.25 -43.97
C GLU A 23 -9.52 15.38 -43.15
N PRO A 24 -9.61 15.41 -41.80
CA PRO A 24 -8.44 15.14 -40.97
C PRO A 24 -7.78 13.83 -41.43
N GLY A 25 -6.44 13.81 -41.47
CA GLY A 25 -5.71 12.57 -41.75
C GLY A 25 -6.12 11.44 -40.80
N THR A 26 -5.75 10.20 -41.14
CA THR A 26 -6.01 9.02 -40.30
C THR A 26 -5.74 9.32 -38.84
N THR A 27 -6.75 9.20 -37.99
CA THR A 27 -6.74 9.58 -36.57
C THR A 27 -7.35 8.42 -35.77
N PRO A 28 -6.55 7.66 -35.03
CA PRO A 28 -7.04 6.56 -34.21
C PRO A 28 -7.55 7.05 -32.86
N ILE A 29 -8.45 6.27 -32.27
CA ILE A 29 -8.61 6.18 -30.82
C ILE A 29 -7.94 4.89 -30.32
N ILE A 30 -7.13 5.02 -29.27
CA ILE A 30 -6.35 3.94 -28.68
C ILE A 30 -6.77 3.79 -27.23
N PHE A 31 -7.32 2.63 -26.90
CA PHE A 31 -7.68 2.27 -25.54
C PHE A 31 -6.47 1.68 -24.81
N VAL A 32 -6.13 2.25 -23.66
CA VAL A 32 -4.91 1.92 -22.93
C VAL A 32 -5.18 1.60 -21.46
N VAL A 33 -4.24 0.88 -20.86
CA VAL A 33 -4.11 0.73 -19.41
C VAL A 33 -2.73 1.21 -18.99
N SER A 34 -2.60 1.72 -17.77
CA SER A 34 -1.33 2.21 -17.24
C SER A 34 -1.29 2.13 -15.72
N ALA A 35 -0.08 2.15 -15.16
CA ALA A 35 0.06 2.48 -13.74
C ALA A 35 -0.52 3.89 -13.47
N GLN A 36 -1.06 4.08 -12.27
CA GLN A 36 -1.62 5.35 -11.83
C GLN A 36 -0.50 6.28 -11.32
N ASP A 37 -0.74 7.59 -11.42
CA ASP A 37 0.12 8.64 -10.85
C ASP A 37 1.59 8.55 -11.29
N LYS A 38 1.81 8.13 -12.54
CA LYS A 38 3.15 8.10 -13.15
C LYS A 38 3.74 9.50 -13.19
N LYS A 39 5.06 9.60 -13.22
CA LYS A 39 5.72 10.88 -13.49
C LYS A 39 5.49 11.29 -14.95
N ASN A 40 5.36 12.59 -15.19
CA ASN A 40 5.42 13.16 -16.53
C ASN A 40 6.80 12.94 -17.16
N GLY A 41 6.91 13.13 -18.49
CA GLY A 41 8.17 12.94 -19.22
C GLY A 41 9.34 13.79 -18.70
N ALA A 42 9.07 14.93 -18.05
CA ALA A 42 10.11 15.76 -17.40
C ALA A 42 10.55 15.25 -16.01
N GLY A 43 9.81 14.32 -15.39
CA GLY A 43 10.07 13.81 -14.05
C GLY A 43 9.76 14.80 -12.91
N THR A 44 9.10 15.93 -13.20
CA THR A 44 8.87 17.05 -12.29
C THR A 44 7.50 17.02 -11.61
N ALA A 45 6.51 16.37 -12.22
CA ALA A 45 5.14 16.31 -11.73
C ALA A 45 4.48 14.96 -12.06
N THR A 46 3.28 14.74 -11.53
CA THR A 46 2.43 13.60 -11.91
C THR A 46 1.80 13.83 -13.28
N ALA A 47 1.88 12.83 -14.16
CA ALA A 47 1.27 12.81 -15.48
C ALA A 47 -0.26 12.82 -15.35
N ALA A 48 -0.90 13.91 -15.76
CA ALA A 48 -2.31 14.19 -15.47
C ALA A 48 -3.29 13.12 -16.00
N GLY A 49 -3.01 12.54 -17.17
CA GLY A 49 -3.80 11.47 -17.80
C GLY A 49 -3.70 10.11 -17.09
N THR A 50 -2.79 9.97 -16.13
CA THR A 50 -2.66 8.74 -15.31
C THR A 50 -3.33 8.85 -13.95
N THR A 51 -3.94 9.98 -13.62
CA THR A 51 -4.64 10.15 -12.34
C THR A 51 -6.01 9.47 -12.37
N LYS A 52 -6.47 8.93 -11.23
CA LYS A 52 -7.78 8.25 -11.14
C LYS A 52 -8.94 9.13 -11.63
N ALA A 53 -8.92 10.42 -11.29
CA ALA A 53 -9.96 11.38 -11.66
C ALA A 53 -10.07 11.63 -13.18
N LYS A 54 -9.08 11.19 -13.97
CA LYS A 54 -9.03 11.37 -15.43
C LYS A 54 -9.19 10.06 -16.21
N ALA A 55 -9.43 8.94 -15.53
CA ALA A 55 -9.78 7.70 -16.19
C ALA A 55 -11.07 7.87 -17.03
N GLY A 56 -11.12 7.21 -18.19
CA GLY A 56 -12.21 7.33 -19.16
C GLY A 56 -12.25 8.63 -19.95
N THR A 57 -11.43 9.64 -19.65
CA THR A 57 -11.42 10.89 -20.42
C THR A 57 -10.65 10.69 -21.73
N PRO A 58 -11.21 11.01 -22.91
CA PRO A 58 -10.47 10.99 -24.17
C PRO A 58 -9.57 12.20 -24.32
N TYR A 59 -8.27 11.96 -24.42
CA TYR A 59 -7.25 12.98 -24.67
C TYR A 59 -6.88 13.00 -26.15
N LEU A 60 -6.98 14.17 -26.79
CA LEU A 60 -6.38 14.39 -28.11
C LEU A 60 -4.89 14.69 -27.93
N ILE A 61 -4.05 13.73 -28.30
CA ILE A 61 -2.60 13.82 -28.22
C ILE A 61 -2.03 14.17 -29.59
N THR A 62 -1.12 15.13 -29.60
CA THR A 62 -0.62 15.74 -30.85
C THR A 62 0.82 15.38 -31.20
N SER A 63 1.59 14.83 -30.26
CA SER A 63 2.98 14.43 -30.46
C SER A 63 3.43 13.39 -29.44
N GLN A 64 4.58 12.76 -29.69
CA GLN A 64 5.23 11.87 -28.72
C GLN A 64 5.52 12.55 -27.38
N ARG A 65 5.94 13.82 -27.39
CA ARG A 65 6.20 14.61 -26.17
C ARG A 65 4.93 14.88 -25.38
N ASP A 66 3.86 15.22 -26.09
CA ASP A 66 2.55 15.47 -25.49
C ASP A 66 2.00 14.18 -24.82
N LEU A 67 2.22 13.03 -25.46
CA LEU A 67 1.89 11.72 -24.88
C LEU A 67 2.64 11.47 -23.58
N THR A 68 3.96 11.66 -23.56
CA THR A 68 4.79 11.38 -22.37
C THR A 68 4.59 12.40 -21.26
N GLU A 69 4.24 13.65 -21.58
CA GLU A 69 3.85 14.64 -20.57
C GLU A 69 2.48 14.29 -19.94
N THR A 70 1.54 13.82 -20.75
CA THR A 70 0.17 13.52 -20.29
C THR A 70 0.07 12.16 -19.59
N PHE A 71 0.74 11.12 -20.09
CA PHE A 71 0.63 9.73 -19.62
C PHE A 71 1.93 9.12 -19.06
N GLY A 72 3.03 9.86 -19.07
CA GLY A 72 4.37 9.34 -18.72
C GLY A 72 4.93 8.39 -19.79
N ASP A 73 6.18 7.99 -19.65
CA ASP A 73 6.81 7.01 -20.55
C ASP A 73 6.18 5.61 -20.38
N PRO A 74 5.90 4.85 -21.46
CA PRO A 74 5.38 3.49 -21.37
C PRO A 74 6.26 2.58 -20.50
N ILE A 75 5.64 1.81 -19.60
CA ILE A 75 6.35 0.89 -18.70
C ILE A 75 6.33 -0.54 -19.24
N PHE A 76 7.51 -1.15 -19.30
CA PHE A 76 7.71 -2.58 -19.59
C PHE A 76 8.49 -3.25 -18.47
N LYS A 77 7.94 -4.36 -17.95
CA LYS A 77 8.48 -5.08 -16.80
C LYS A 77 9.68 -5.93 -17.20
N THR A 78 10.62 -6.04 -16.28
CA THR A 78 11.78 -6.92 -16.38
C THR A 78 11.87 -7.77 -15.13
N ASP A 79 12.46 -8.96 -15.23
CA ASP A 79 12.80 -9.76 -14.07
C ASP A 79 13.96 -9.12 -13.27
N THR A 80 14.37 -9.78 -12.19
CA THR A 80 15.50 -9.34 -11.34
C THR A 80 16.85 -9.37 -12.06
N SER A 81 16.97 -10.12 -13.15
CA SER A 81 18.15 -10.23 -14.01
C SER A 81 18.12 -9.25 -15.18
N ASN A 82 17.12 -8.35 -15.21
CA ASN A 82 16.87 -7.37 -16.28
C ASN A 82 16.45 -7.98 -17.63
N ASN A 83 15.95 -9.23 -17.65
CA ASN A 83 15.33 -9.82 -18.83
C ASN A 83 13.89 -9.27 -18.99
N PRO A 84 13.46 -8.91 -20.21
CA PRO A 84 12.09 -8.45 -20.46
C PRO A 84 11.04 -9.52 -20.14
N ILE A 85 10.01 -9.17 -19.37
CA ILE A 85 8.85 -10.03 -19.15
C ILE A 85 7.86 -9.76 -20.28
N ASN A 86 7.90 -10.61 -21.30
CA ASN A 86 7.08 -10.44 -22.49
C ASN A 86 5.66 -11.01 -22.31
N GLY A 87 4.69 -10.44 -23.04
CA GLY A 87 3.28 -10.86 -22.97
C GLY A 87 2.68 -10.79 -21.56
N GLY A 88 3.19 -9.90 -20.71
CA GLY A 88 2.73 -9.67 -19.35
C GLY A 88 1.68 -8.56 -19.27
N GLU A 89 0.67 -8.76 -18.41
CA GLU A 89 -0.50 -7.87 -18.27
C GLU A 89 -0.18 -6.49 -17.66
N LEU A 90 1.01 -6.35 -17.09
CA LEU A 90 1.50 -5.12 -16.48
C LEU A 90 2.25 -4.21 -17.48
N ASN A 91 2.42 -4.66 -18.73
CA ASN A 91 3.10 -3.90 -19.77
C ASN A 91 2.14 -2.95 -20.49
N GLU A 92 2.59 -1.72 -20.75
CA GLU A 92 1.76 -0.65 -21.29
C GLU A 92 1.75 -0.61 -22.83
N TYR A 93 1.30 -1.71 -23.45
CA TYR A 93 1.31 -1.90 -24.91
C TYR A 93 0.58 -0.78 -25.68
N GLY A 94 -0.57 -0.33 -25.17
CA GLY A 94 -1.38 0.71 -25.78
C GLY A 94 -0.65 2.06 -25.85
N LEU A 95 0.05 2.45 -24.78
CA LEU A 95 0.85 3.68 -24.77
C LEU A 95 2.05 3.58 -25.73
N GLN A 96 2.68 2.41 -25.82
CA GLN A 96 3.77 2.18 -26.76
C GLN A 96 3.30 2.22 -28.23
N ALA A 97 2.12 1.69 -28.53
CA ALA A 97 1.50 1.81 -29.85
C ALA A 97 1.16 3.28 -30.19
N ALA A 98 0.58 4.03 -29.25
CA ALA A 98 0.30 5.45 -29.41
C ALA A 98 1.59 6.25 -29.68
N TYR A 99 2.64 5.99 -28.89
CA TYR A 99 3.95 6.64 -29.06
C TYR A 99 4.54 6.37 -30.45
N SER A 100 4.47 5.12 -30.91
CA SER A 100 4.99 4.71 -32.22
C SER A 100 4.21 5.31 -33.38
N TYR A 101 2.88 5.39 -33.27
CA TYR A 101 2.00 6.02 -34.25
C TYR A 101 2.22 7.55 -34.33
N LEU A 102 2.38 8.23 -33.19
CA LEU A 102 2.66 9.67 -33.11
C LEU A 102 4.06 10.06 -33.64
N GLY A 103 4.90 9.08 -33.96
CA GLY A 103 6.17 9.31 -34.66
C GLY A 103 6.00 9.59 -36.16
N VAL A 104 4.83 9.31 -36.73
CA VAL A 104 4.52 9.56 -38.16
C VAL A 104 3.28 10.42 -38.36
N SER A 105 2.38 10.48 -37.38
CA SER A 105 1.16 11.30 -37.39
C SER A 105 1.14 12.28 -36.21
N ASN A 106 0.29 13.30 -36.27
CA ASN A 106 0.20 14.37 -35.27
C ASN A 106 -1.13 14.40 -34.50
N ARG A 107 -1.96 13.36 -34.60
CA ARG A 107 -3.28 13.30 -33.94
C ARG A 107 -3.65 11.87 -33.57
N ALA A 108 -3.81 11.59 -32.29
CA ALA A 108 -4.40 10.35 -31.77
C ALA A 108 -5.27 10.64 -30.54
N PHE A 109 -6.42 10.00 -30.43
CA PHE A 109 -7.16 9.96 -29.18
C PHE A 109 -6.63 8.83 -28.31
N VAL A 110 -6.33 9.12 -27.04
CA VAL A 110 -5.90 8.12 -26.06
C VAL A 110 -6.86 8.15 -24.89
N VAL A 111 -7.39 6.98 -24.53
CA VAL A 111 -8.33 6.81 -23.41
C VAL A 111 -7.80 5.73 -22.48
N ARG A 112 -7.59 6.09 -21.22
CA ARG A 112 -7.13 5.17 -20.18
C ARG A 112 -8.31 4.58 -19.41
N ALA A 113 -8.34 3.27 -19.18
CA ALA A 113 -9.31 2.64 -18.28
C ALA A 113 -9.07 2.97 -16.80
N ASP A 114 -10.08 2.81 -15.94
CA ASP A 114 -9.96 3.02 -14.48
C ASP A 114 -9.39 1.77 -13.79
N ILE A 115 -8.10 1.52 -14.03
CA ILE A 115 -7.33 0.47 -13.35
C ILE A 115 -5.91 0.96 -13.08
N ASP A 116 -5.37 0.68 -11.90
CA ASP A 116 -3.96 0.93 -11.59
C ASP A 116 -3.15 -0.36 -11.72
N LEU A 117 -2.33 -0.46 -12.78
CA LEU A 117 -1.44 -1.61 -12.99
C LEU A 117 -0.43 -1.80 -11.83
N ALA A 118 -0.11 -0.75 -11.07
CA ALA A 118 0.77 -0.87 -9.91
C ALA A 118 0.11 -1.61 -8.72
N GLU A 119 -1.22 -1.65 -8.64
CA GLU A 119 -1.94 -2.35 -7.57
C GLU A 119 -2.07 -3.86 -7.82
N ILE A 120 -1.92 -4.28 -9.08
CA ILE A 120 -1.91 -5.70 -9.48
C ILE A 120 -0.48 -6.22 -9.73
N GLU A 121 0.54 -5.51 -9.24
CA GLU A 121 1.88 -6.08 -9.11
C GLU A 121 1.89 -7.21 -8.07
N PRO A 122 2.67 -8.29 -8.30
CA PRO A 122 2.73 -9.43 -7.40
C PRO A 122 3.22 -9.03 -6.01
N SER A 123 2.44 -9.34 -4.98
CA SER A 123 2.82 -9.19 -3.57
C SER A 123 2.32 -10.37 -2.75
N ALA A 124 3.19 -10.93 -1.92
CA ALA A 124 2.83 -11.96 -0.95
C ALA A 124 1.95 -11.42 0.20
N SER A 125 2.02 -10.12 0.47
CA SER A 125 1.30 -9.48 1.58
C SER A 125 0.26 -8.49 1.09
N ALA A 126 -0.88 -8.46 1.78
CA ALA A 126 -1.96 -7.52 1.48
C ALA A 126 -1.45 -6.07 1.65
N PRO A 127 -1.66 -5.19 0.65
CA PRO A 127 -1.20 -3.82 0.73
C PRO A 127 -2.03 -3.04 1.75
N ALA A 128 -1.33 -2.25 2.55
CA ALA A 128 -1.93 -1.31 3.49
C ALA A 128 -1.84 0.13 2.96
N ALA A 129 -2.71 1.01 3.44
CA ALA A 129 -2.59 2.42 3.09
C ALA A 129 -1.39 3.04 3.80
N ALA A 130 -0.79 4.04 3.15
CA ALA A 130 0.19 4.88 3.81
C ALA A 130 -0.44 5.61 5.00
N PRO A 131 0.30 5.78 6.12
CA PRO A 131 -0.18 6.54 7.27
C PRO A 131 -0.34 8.03 6.93
N ALA A 132 -1.05 8.76 7.77
CA ALA A 132 -1.22 10.20 7.59
C ALA A 132 0.13 10.94 7.67
N ASN A 133 0.26 12.05 6.94
CA ASN A 133 1.45 12.88 7.00
C ASN A 133 1.74 13.31 8.44
N GLY A 134 2.99 13.20 8.88
CA GLY A 134 3.39 13.52 10.24
C GLY A 134 3.12 12.46 11.30
N THR A 135 2.65 11.27 10.92
CA THR A 135 2.55 10.11 11.83
C THR A 135 3.94 9.74 12.36
N PHE A 136 4.04 9.46 13.66
CA PHE A 136 5.28 9.02 14.29
C PHE A 136 5.31 7.51 14.54
N TRP A 137 6.49 6.93 14.35
CA TRP A 137 6.80 5.53 14.59
C TRP A 137 7.99 5.44 15.54
N PHE A 138 7.83 4.70 16.63
CA PHE A 138 8.96 4.28 17.45
C PHE A 138 9.41 2.89 16.96
N ASP A 139 10.48 2.88 16.17
CA ASP A 139 11.03 1.68 15.56
C ASP A 139 11.84 0.89 16.58
N THR A 140 11.22 -0.16 17.10
CA THR A 140 11.79 -0.97 18.18
C THR A 140 12.83 -1.96 17.68
N ALA A 141 12.90 -2.23 16.36
CA ALA A 141 13.82 -3.21 15.79
C ALA A 141 15.25 -2.68 15.72
N VAL A 142 15.41 -1.39 15.39
CA VAL A 142 16.74 -0.77 15.24
C VAL A 142 17.14 0.12 16.43
N THR A 143 16.26 0.27 17.42
CA THR A 143 16.52 1.06 18.62
C THR A 143 17.59 0.41 19.50
N LYS A 144 18.56 1.22 19.94
CA LYS A 144 19.52 0.87 20.99
C LYS A 144 19.05 1.49 22.30
N TYR A 145 18.74 0.66 23.30
CA TYR A 145 18.20 1.14 24.57
C TYR A 145 19.28 1.67 25.53
N GLY A 146 20.55 1.25 25.37
CA GLY A 146 21.67 1.77 26.16
C GLY A 146 21.67 1.30 27.63
N LEU A 147 21.10 0.12 27.94
CA LEU A 147 21.07 -0.44 29.28
C LEU A 147 22.34 -1.26 29.57
N PHE A 148 23.08 -0.89 30.61
CA PHE A 148 24.30 -1.58 31.02
C PHE A 148 24.18 -2.09 32.45
N GLN A 149 24.30 -3.39 32.66
CA GLN A 149 24.28 -3.98 33.99
C GLN A 149 25.71 -4.11 34.53
N TRP A 150 25.88 -3.70 35.79
CA TRP A 150 27.12 -3.78 36.55
C TRP A 150 27.35 -5.19 37.12
N ASN A 151 28.58 -5.67 37.01
CA ASN A 151 29.08 -6.86 37.69
C ASN A 151 30.06 -6.45 38.81
N GLY A 152 29.60 -6.49 40.05
CA GLY A 152 30.37 -6.12 41.24
C GLY A 152 31.33 -7.20 41.75
N ASN A 153 31.43 -8.35 41.07
CA ASN A 153 32.42 -9.38 41.43
C ASN A 153 33.85 -8.83 41.37
N ALA A 154 34.77 -9.50 42.07
CA ALA A 154 36.18 -9.13 42.06
C ALA A 154 36.75 -9.07 40.63
N ALA A 155 37.68 -8.15 40.38
CA ALA A 155 38.32 -7.99 39.06
C ALA A 155 39.05 -9.25 38.56
N THR A 156 39.36 -10.19 39.47
CA THR A 156 39.94 -11.50 39.17
C THR A 156 38.95 -12.49 38.56
N VAL A 157 37.64 -12.24 38.69
CA VAL A 157 36.58 -13.01 38.04
C VAL A 157 36.38 -12.48 36.63
N THR A 158 36.24 -13.36 35.64
CA THR A 158 35.97 -12.97 34.25
C THR A 158 34.75 -12.04 34.17
N GLY A 159 34.98 -10.83 33.66
CA GLY A 159 33.93 -9.80 33.56
C GLY A 159 33.56 -9.12 34.88
N GLY A 160 34.27 -9.36 35.99
CA GLY A 160 34.13 -8.62 37.24
C GLY A 160 34.57 -7.16 37.08
N GLN A 161 34.01 -6.28 37.91
CA GLN A 161 34.20 -4.83 37.84
C GLN A 161 33.94 -4.23 36.43
N SER A 162 32.93 -4.73 35.72
CA SER A 162 32.62 -4.29 34.35
C SER A 162 31.13 -4.10 34.09
N PHE A 163 30.82 -3.31 33.05
CA PHE A 163 29.45 -3.07 32.56
C PHE A 163 29.16 -3.93 31.34
N THR A 164 28.05 -4.65 31.35
CA THR A 164 27.60 -5.48 30.23
C THR A 164 26.31 -4.90 29.63
N ASN A 165 26.30 -4.67 28.32
CA ASN A 165 25.11 -4.22 27.61
C ASN A 165 23.99 -5.27 27.69
N LYS A 166 22.76 -4.83 27.97
CA LYS A 166 21.56 -5.66 28.03
C LYS A 166 20.57 -5.17 26.98
N VAL A 167 20.18 -6.06 26.08
CA VAL A 167 19.17 -5.78 25.05
C VAL A 167 17.82 -6.24 25.61
N PRO A 168 16.88 -5.34 25.90
CA PRO A 168 15.60 -5.73 26.45
C PRO A 168 14.67 -6.31 25.38
N THR A 169 13.77 -7.19 25.79
CA THR A 169 12.62 -7.59 24.97
C THR A 169 11.62 -6.45 24.91
N VAL A 170 11.18 -6.05 23.72
CA VAL A 170 10.25 -4.93 23.56
C VAL A 170 8.83 -5.46 23.42
N ILE A 171 7.94 -5.01 24.29
CA ILE A 171 6.53 -5.39 24.31
C ILE A 171 5.71 -4.24 23.73
N THR A 172 5.07 -4.50 22.60
CA THR A 172 4.28 -3.52 21.83
C THR A 172 2.79 -3.87 21.80
N THR A 173 2.39 -5.00 22.39
CA THR A 173 1.01 -5.50 22.38
C THR A 173 0.56 -5.88 23.80
N ASN A 174 -0.73 -5.71 24.09
CA ASN A 174 -1.30 -6.03 25.39
C ASN A 174 -1.43 -7.54 25.65
N THR A 175 -1.42 -8.38 24.62
CA THR A 175 -1.51 -9.84 24.76
C THR A 175 -0.33 -10.44 25.53
N GLN A 176 0.77 -9.71 25.63
CA GLN A 176 1.96 -10.07 26.42
C GLN A 176 1.94 -9.47 27.84
N LEU A 177 0.89 -8.74 28.22
CA LEU A 177 0.73 -8.08 29.52
C LEU A 177 -0.35 -8.76 30.37
N VAL A 178 -0.16 -8.73 31.69
CA VAL A 178 -1.12 -9.32 32.65
C VAL A 178 -2.49 -8.65 32.51
N GLY A 179 -3.54 -9.47 32.40
CA GLY A 179 -4.92 -9.01 32.20
C GLY A 179 -5.19 -8.38 30.83
N GLU A 180 -4.26 -8.50 29.89
CA GLU A 180 -4.36 -7.90 28.54
C GLU A 180 -4.64 -6.39 28.57
N SER A 181 -4.12 -5.74 29.62
CA SER A 181 -4.24 -4.31 29.84
C SER A 181 -2.99 -3.59 29.35
N ASN A 182 -3.17 -2.46 28.66
CA ASN A 182 -2.07 -1.60 28.21
C ASN A 182 -1.21 -1.07 29.37
N THR A 183 -1.74 -1.01 30.60
CA THR A 183 -1.00 -0.56 31.79
C THR A 183 -0.45 -1.73 32.62
N GLY A 184 -0.69 -2.98 32.19
CA GLY A 184 -0.25 -4.18 32.89
C GLY A 184 1.27 -4.37 32.86
N ILE A 185 1.77 -5.16 33.81
CA ILE A 185 3.16 -5.65 33.78
C ILE A 185 3.30 -6.81 32.79
N PRO A 186 4.52 -7.16 32.34
CA PRO A 186 4.71 -8.32 31.46
C PRO A 186 4.22 -9.64 32.06
N LYS A 187 3.65 -10.54 31.22
CA LYS A 187 3.24 -11.89 31.64
C LYS A 187 4.48 -12.72 32.05
N GLY A 188 4.28 -13.68 32.96
CA GLY A 188 5.33 -14.61 33.39
C GLY A 188 5.89 -15.49 32.26
N SER A 189 5.14 -15.70 31.17
CA SER A 189 5.58 -16.41 29.96
C SER A 189 6.55 -15.62 29.08
N VAL A 190 6.73 -14.31 29.33
CA VAL A 190 7.66 -13.45 28.58
C VAL A 190 9.02 -13.48 29.26
N GLY A 191 10.09 -13.66 28.47
CA GLY A 191 11.48 -13.62 28.91
C GLY A 191 11.90 -14.70 29.92
N GLN A 192 13.19 -14.75 30.21
CA GLN A 192 13.81 -15.59 31.24
C GLN A 192 14.16 -14.77 32.49
N ILE A 193 14.42 -15.44 33.61
CA ILE A 193 14.92 -14.78 34.82
C ILE A 193 16.23 -14.05 34.47
N GLY A 194 16.36 -12.80 34.90
CA GLY A 194 17.51 -11.96 34.56
C GLY A 194 17.32 -11.09 33.31
N ASP A 195 16.25 -11.30 32.54
CA ASP A 195 15.96 -10.49 31.36
C ASP A 195 15.38 -9.13 31.70
N TYR A 196 15.55 -8.20 30.77
CA TYR A 196 14.91 -6.89 30.78
C TYR A 196 13.83 -6.82 29.71
N ALA A 197 12.76 -6.07 29.99
CA ALA A 197 11.72 -5.79 29.01
C ALA A 197 11.37 -4.30 28.98
N VAL A 198 11.06 -3.76 27.81
CA VAL A 198 10.53 -2.39 27.63
C VAL A 198 9.09 -2.50 27.17
N VAL A 199 8.16 -1.98 27.97
CA VAL A 199 6.72 -1.96 27.67
C VAL A 199 6.37 -0.63 27.03
N THR A 200 5.83 -0.67 25.80
CA THR A 200 5.55 0.50 24.95
C THR A 200 4.07 0.68 24.60
N THR A 201 3.18 0.00 25.33
CA THR A 201 1.72 0.02 25.14
C THR A 201 1.03 1.29 25.63
N THR A 202 1.78 2.23 26.23
CA THR A 202 1.29 3.55 26.67
C THR A 202 2.31 4.64 26.31
N THR A 203 1.95 5.91 26.51
CA THR A 203 2.87 7.03 26.29
C THR A 203 4.04 7.07 27.27
N VAL A 204 3.86 6.49 28.48
CA VAL A 204 4.92 6.33 29.47
C VAL A 204 5.48 4.91 29.34
N ASN A 205 6.63 4.80 28.69
CA ASN A 205 7.30 3.52 28.48
C ASN A 205 8.02 3.11 29.77
N LYS A 206 7.92 1.83 30.13
CA LYS A 206 8.48 1.31 31.39
C LYS A 206 9.46 0.19 31.12
N ILE A 207 10.57 0.20 31.84
CA ILE A 207 11.62 -0.81 31.80
C ILE A 207 11.44 -1.72 33.02
N TYR A 208 11.29 -3.01 32.74
CA TYR A 208 11.13 -4.06 33.75
C TYR A 208 12.33 -5.00 33.75
N TYR A 209 12.57 -5.62 34.89
CA TYR A 209 13.55 -6.68 35.11
C TYR A 209 12.84 -7.90 35.70
N LYS A 210 13.14 -9.11 35.21
CA LYS A 210 12.57 -10.35 35.74
C LYS A 210 13.46 -10.89 36.85
N ASN A 211 12.99 -10.81 38.09
CA ASN A 211 13.76 -11.20 39.27
C ASN A 211 13.90 -12.73 39.41
N LYS A 212 14.70 -13.18 40.39
CA LYS A 212 14.95 -14.61 40.68
C LYS A 212 13.68 -15.43 40.97
N SER A 213 12.59 -14.78 41.40
CA SER A 213 11.29 -15.43 41.63
C SER A 213 10.42 -15.50 40.37
N GLY A 214 10.94 -15.08 39.20
CA GLY A 214 10.20 -15.03 37.95
C GLY A 214 9.21 -13.86 37.83
N THR A 215 9.24 -12.92 38.78
CA THR A 215 8.34 -11.75 38.82
C THR A 215 8.98 -10.54 38.14
N TRP A 216 8.19 -9.83 37.34
CA TRP A 216 8.62 -8.60 36.68
C TRP A 216 8.49 -7.40 37.62
N VAL A 217 9.59 -6.69 37.85
CA VAL A 217 9.68 -5.49 38.69
C VAL A 217 10.21 -4.32 37.87
N LYS A 218 9.68 -3.11 38.09
CA LYS A 218 10.12 -1.90 37.36
C LYS A 218 11.52 -1.49 37.82
N VAL A 219 12.45 -1.32 36.89
CA VAL A 219 13.84 -0.94 37.19
C VAL A 219 13.88 0.37 37.98
N GLY A 220 14.74 0.46 38.99
CA GLY A 220 14.90 1.64 39.85
C GLY A 220 13.91 1.72 41.02
N THR A 221 12.82 0.95 41.03
CA THR A 221 11.87 0.92 42.16
C THR A 221 12.39 0.10 43.34
N GLN A 222 11.83 0.32 44.54
CA GLN A 222 12.18 -0.43 45.76
C GLN A 222 12.12 -1.97 45.56
N ALA A 223 11.11 -2.46 44.82
CA ALA A 223 10.97 -3.88 44.51
C ALA A 223 12.09 -4.42 43.60
N TRP A 224 12.64 -3.56 42.72
CA TRP A 224 13.81 -3.90 41.90
C TRP A 224 15.10 -3.87 42.71
N VAL A 225 15.28 -2.88 43.59
CA VAL A 225 16.44 -2.82 44.50
C VAL A 225 16.47 -4.09 45.38
N ALA A 226 15.33 -4.48 45.95
CA ALA A 226 15.17 -5.70 46.73
C ALA A 226 15.34 -7.01 45.92
N SER A 227 15.45 -6.95 44.60
CA SER A 227 15.67 -8.13 43.75
C SER A 227 17.14 -8.56 43.67
N TRP A 228 18.06 -7.73 44.19
CA TRP A 228 19.51 -7.97 44.15
C TRP A 228 20.09 -7.97 45.56
N PRO A 229 20.97 -8.93 45.90
CA PRO A 229 21.60 -8.95 47.21
C PRO A 229 22.53 -7.74 47.35
N THR A 230 22.33 -6.97 48.42
CA THR A 230 23.26 -5.88 48.79
C THR A 230 24.54 -6.44 49.38
N ILE A 231 24.40 -7.54 50.13
CA ILE A 231 25.50 -8.29 50.74
C ILE A 231 25.28 -9.77 50.44
N GLN A 232 26.33 -10.46 49.98
CA GLN A 232 26.33 -11.92 49.83
C GLN A 232 27.52 -12.48 50.60
N GLY A 233 27.25 -13.38 51.56
CA GLY A 233 28.29 -14.10 52.28
C GLY A 233 29.10 -14.99 51.33
N THR A 234 30.41 -15.08 51.55
CA THR A 234 31.28 -15.90 50.71
C THR A 234 31.30 -17.38 51.11
N ALA A 235 30.95 -17.70 52.37
CA ALA A 235 30.93 -19.05 52.91
C ALA A 235 29.58 -19.75 52.65
N ALA A 236 29.62 -20.93 52.00
CA ALA A 236 28.44 -21.77 51.80
C ALA A 236 28.32 -22.81 52.92
N ASN A 237 27.15 -22.88 53.56
CA ASN A 237 26.83 -23.75 54.69
C ASN A 237 27.86 -23.74 55.84
N PRO A 238 28.36 -22.58 56.31
CA PRO A 238 29.21 -22.54 57.49
C PRO A 238 28.46 -23.04 58.73
N THR A 239 29.18 -23.66 59.66
CA THR A 239 28.65 -23.97 60.99
C THR A 239 28.77 -22.73 61.86
N LEU A 240 27.63 -22.16 62.25
CA LEU A 240 27.56 -20.95 63.06
C LEU A 240 27.50 -21.30 64.55
N SER A 241 27.97 -20.41 65.42
CA SER A 241 27.89 -20.61 66.87
C SER A 241 26.66 -19.92 67.45
N ASN A 242 25.85 -20.69 68.19
CA ASN A 242 24.64 -20.19 68.84
C ASN A 242 24.94 -19.04 69.83
N GLY A 243 24.08 -18.02 69.87
CA GLY A 243 24.19 -16.88 70.79
C GLY A 243 25.21 -15.81 70.40
N GLN A 244 25.91 -15.95 69.25
CA GLN A 244 26.73 -14.88 68.70
C GLN A 244 25.87 -13.74 68.12
N THR A 245 26.45 -12.55 68.04
CA THR A 245 25.73 -11.34 67.63
C THR A 245 26.42 -10.62 66.48
N ILE A 246 25.63 -9.97 65.62
CA ILE A 246 26.09 -8.92 64.70
C ILE A 246 25.24 -7.67 64.91
N ILE A 247 25.75 -6.51 64.51
CA ILE A 247 25.01 -5.26 64.53
C ILE A 247 24.74 -4.83 63.08
N ILE A 248 23.46 -4.69 62.74
CA ILE A 248 23.00 -4.21 61.42
C ILE A 248 22.27 -2.88 61.66
N ASN A 249 22.76 -1.79 61.06
CA ASN A 249 22.21 -0.43 61.20
C ASN A 249 21.88 -0.06 62.67
N GLY A 250 22.82 -0.33 63.58
CA GLY A 250 22.66 -0.09 65.01
C GLY A 250 21.81 -1.11 65.78
N THR A 251 21.10 -2.01 65.10
CA THR A 251 20.27 -3.07 65.72
C THR A 251 21.09 -4.33 65.97
N THR A 252 21.08 -4.83 67.20
CA THR A 252 21.78 -6.08 67.56
C THR A 252 20.94 -7.28 67.15
N VAL A 253 21.47 -8.11 66.24
CA VAL A 253 20.86 -9.36 65.79
C VAL A 253 21.60 -10.52 66.44
N THR A 254 20.88 -11.36 67.19
CA THR A 254 21.44 -12.52 67.91
C THR A 254 20.96 -13.81 67.26
N ILE A 255 21.88 -14.69 66.88
CA ILE A 255 21.51 -15.98 66.29
C ILE A 255 21.02 -16.97 67.36
N SER A 256 19.90 -17.65 67.07
CA SER A 256 19.37 -18.77 67.87
C SER A 256 19.42 -20.07 67.06
N GLY A 257 20.62 -20.64 66.89
CA GLY A 257 20.88 -21.85 66.12
C GLY A 257 22.32 -21.92 65.60
N THR A 258 22.62 -22.90 64.75
CA THR A 258 23.97 -23.13 64.17
C THR A 258 24.00 -23.13 62.64
N THR A 259 22.89 -22.81 61.98
CA THR A 259 22.72 -22.86 60.52
C THR A 259 22.52 -21.47 59.93
N VAL A 260 22.84 -21.29 58.65
CA VAL A 260 22.60 -20.01 57.94
C VAL A 260 21.11 -19.62 57.94
N SER A 261 20.18 -20.56 57.83
CA SER A 261 18.74 -20.27 57.92
C SER A 261 18.29 -19.80 59.31
N ALA A 262 19.03 -20.16 60.36
CA ALA A 262 18.77 -19.61 61.71
C ALA A 262 19.24 -18.16 61.80
N MET A 263 20.26 -17.79 61.03
CA MET A 263 20.73 -16.40 60.89
C MET A 263 19.75 -15.55 60.08
N GLU A 264 19.26 -16.06 58.94
CA GLU A 264 18.18 -15.45 58.15
C GLU A 264 16.95 -15.14 59.04
N THR A 265 16.45 -16.15 59.75
CA THR A 265 15.32 -16.00 60.67
C THR A 265 15.58 -14.92 61.73
N ALA A 266 16.81 -14.82 62.25
CA ALA A 266 17.17 -13.81 63.23
C ALA A 266 17.21 -12.39 62.65
N ILE A 267 17.67 -12.22 61.42
CA ILE A 267 17.70 -10.91 60.72
C ILE A 267 16.28 -10.46 60.43
N ASP A 268 15.44 -11.33 59.87
CA ASP A 268 14.07 -10.97 59.52
C ASP A 268 13.22 -10.69 60.78
N ALA A 269 13.42 -11.45 61.85
CA ALA A 269 12.75 -11.24 63.13
C ALA A 269 13.18 -9.93 63.83
N ALA A 270 14.36 -9.38 63.51
CA ALA A 270 14.81 -8.10 64.05
C ALA A 270 14.03 -6.91 63.47
N GLY A 271 13.29 -7.09 62.37
CA GLY A 271 12.36 -6.10 61.82
C GLY A 271 13.01 -4.78 61.40
N ILE A 272 14.24 -4.83 60.89
CA ILE A 272 15.01 -3.64 60.52
C ILE A 272 14.41 -3.01 59.25
N THR A 273 14.07 -1.72 59.28
CA THR A 273 13.46 -1.00 58.16
C THR A 273 14.27 -1.17 56.87
N GLY A 274 13.59 -1.64 55.83
CA GLY A 274 14.15 -1.79 54.49
C GLY A 274 15.11 -2.96 54.30
N ILE A 275 15.34 -3.80 55.32
CA ILE A 275 16.26 -4.94 55.26
C ILE A 275 15.49 -6.26 55.32
N THR A 276 15.83 -7.16 54.40
CA THR A 276 15.38 -8.56 54.41
C THR A 276 16.56 -9.49 54.15
N SER A 277 16.41 -10.77 54.47
CA SER A 277 17.45 -11.77 54.21
C SER A 277 16.90 -12.99 53.47
N ALA A 278 17.80 -13.76 52.87
CA ALA A 278 17.48 -15.05 52.26
C ALA A 278 18.69 -16.00 52.32
N VAL A 279 18.44 -17.31 52.33
CA VAL A 279 19.49 -18.32 52.09
C VAL A 279 19.43 -18.81 50.66
N VAL A 280 20.50 -18.55 49.90
CA VAL A 280 20.63 -18.94 48.49
C VAL A 280 21.91 -19.75 48.30
N ASP A 281 21.78 -20.97 47.76
CA ASP A 281 22.89 -21.92 47.59
C ASP A 281 23.71 -22.17 48.88
N GLY A 282 23.04 -22.11 50.03
CA GLY A 282 23.65 -22.28 51.35
C GLY A 282 24.42 -21.05 51.86
N LYS A 283 24.36 -19.90 51.17
CA LYS A 283 24.97 -18.63 51.58
C LYS A 283 23.91 -17.67 52.11
N LEU A 284 24.31 -16.79 53.04
CA LEU A 284 23.45 -15.70 53.50
C LEU A 284 23.48 -14.55 52.49
N GLU A 285 22.33 -14.15 51.99
CA GLU A 285 22.13 -12.93 51.22
C GLU A 285 21.31 -11.94 52.06
N ILE A 286 21.79 -10.70 52.16
CA ILE A 286 21.08 -9.60 52.83
C ILE A 286 20.74 -8.55 51.78
N TYR A 287 19.48 -8.13 51.78
CA TYR A 287 18.88 -7.25 50.81
C TYR A 287 18.49 -5.93 51.47
N SER A 288 18.71 -4.82 50.76
CA SER A 288 18.06 -3.55 51.04
C SER A 288 16.99 -3.31 49.97
N ASN A 289 15.85 -2.73 50.35
CA ASN A 289 14.85 -2.24 49.40
C ASN A 289 15.07 -0.75 49.02
N GLY A 290 16.16 -0.13 49.48
CA GLY A 290 16.49 1.28 49.26
C GLY A 290 16.08 2.23 50.39
N THR A 291 15.18 1.82 51.29
CA THR A 291 14.65 2.68 52.37
C THR A 291 15.41 2.61 53.70
N SER A 292 16.50 1.84 53.76
CA SER A 292 17.31 1.71 54.96
C SER A 292 18.14 2.97 55.21
N THR A 293 18.36 3.32 56.48
CA THR A 293 19.18 4.48 56.91
C THR A 293 20.29 4.03 57.85
N THR A 294 21.54 4.46 57.64
CA THR A 294 22.68 4.03 58.48
C THR A 294 23.05 4.99 59.62
N ASP A 295 22.53 6.23 59.61
CA ASP A 295 22.90 7.28 60.57
C ASP A 295 21.72 7.85 61.38
N GLY A 296 20.52 7.30 61.20
CA GLY A 296 19.29 7.80 61.84
C GLY A 296 18.80 9.15 61.30
N SER A 297 19.33 9.61 60.16
CA SER A 297 18.81 10.75 59.43
C SER A 297 17.48 10.42 58.71
N THR A 298 16.82 11.45 58.20
CA THR A 298 15.62 11.30 57.34
C THR A 298 15.98 10.96 55.89
N ASP A 299 17.27 10.88 55.55
CA ASP A 299 17.73 10.64 54.18
C ASP A 299 17.91 9.13 53.99
N GLU A 300 17.10 8.55 53.11
CA GLU A 300 17.16 7.14 52.71
C GLU A 300 18.48 6.90 51.93
N ASP A 301 19.56 6.55 52.63
CA ASP A 301 20.87 6.27 52.01
C ASP A 301 20.96 4.87 51.37
N GLY A 302 19.93 4.04 51.61
CA GLY A 302 19.81 2.68 51.10
C GLY A 302 20.93 1.75 51.57
N ALA A 303 21.73 2.17 52.56
CA ALA A 303 22.92 1.45 52.97
C ALA A 303 22.65 0.50 54.14
N ILE A 304 23.48 -0.54 54.21
CA ILE A 304 23.53 -1.51 55.28
C ILE A 304 24.91 -1.41 55.91
N GLN A 305 24.97 -0.91 57.13
CA GLN A 305 26.15 -0.91 57.97
C GLN A 305 26.18 -2.19 58.82
N ILE A 306 27.20 -3.02 58.59
CA ILE A 306 27.46 -4.22 59.38
C ILE A 306 28.66 -4.01 60.29
N THR A 307 28.47 -4.28 61.58
CA THR A 307 29.54 -4.26 62.59
C THR A 307 29.57 -5.59 63.34
N ALA A 308 30.76 -6.00 63.79
CA ALA A 308 30.89 -7.15 64.68
C ALA A 308 30.12 -6.88 65.99
N GLY A 309 29.41 -7.90 66.50
CA GLY A 309 28.77 -7.81 67.80
C GLY A 309 29.76 -7.96 68.96
N ALA A 310 29.27 -7.93 70.20
CA ALA A 310 30.10 -7.90 71.40
C ALA A 310 30.93 -9.19 71.63
N SER A 311 30.57 -10.30 70.98
CA SER A 311 31.31 -11.57 71.02
C SER A 311 31.08 -12.42 69.76
N GLY A 312 32.12 -13.16 69.33
CA GLY A 312 32.02 -14.21 68.31
C GLY A 312 32.82 -14.00 67.01
N THR A 313 32.81 -15.02 66.15
CA THR A 313 33.43 -15.08 64.81
C THR A 313 32.41 -14.99 63.67
N LEU A 314 31.14 -14.69 64.00
CA LEU A 314 29.97 -14.82 63.12
C LEU A 314 30.13 -14.18 61.73
N LEU A 315 30.71 -12.98 61.64
CA LEU A 315 31.00 -12.32 60.36
C LEU A 315 32.03 -13.07 59.53
N ALA A 316 33.11 -13.55 60.16
CA ALA A 316 34.13 -14.35 59.48
C ALA A 316 33.58 -15.72 59.04
N ASP A 317 32.75 -16.35 59.87
CA ASP A 317 32.11 -17.64 59.56
C ASP A 317 31.13 -17.52 58.39
N LEU A 318 30.40 -16.41 58.28
CA LEU A 318 29.54 -16.08 57.14
C LEU A 318 30.33 -15.58 55.91
N GLY A 319 31.61 -15.27 56.08
CA GLY A 319 32.45 -14.69 55.04
C GLY A 319 32.00 -13.28 54.62
N ILE A 320 31.57 -12.48 55.58
CA ILE A 320 31.13 -11.08 55.43
C ILE A 320 32.12 -10.17 56.20
N THR A 321 32.52 -9.05 55.61
CA THR A 321 33.42 -8.09 56.26
C THR A 321 32.60 -6.98 56.93
N ALA A 322 33.05 -6.44 58.06
CA ALA A 322 32.41 -5.26 58.65
C ALA A 322 32.62 -4.04 57.75
N GLY A 323 31.58 -3.23 57.57
CA GLY A 323 31.61 -2.07 56.67
C GLY A 323 30.22 -1.57 56.30
N THR A 324 30.19 -0.55 55.45
CA THR A 324 28.96 0.02 54.89
C THR A 324 28.78 -0.47 53.46
N TYR A 325 27.65 -1.11 53.18
CA TYR A 325 27.29 -1.67 51.90
C TYR A 325 26.11 -0.91 51.32
N PHE A 326 26.25 -0.36 50.12
CA PHE A 326 25.19 0.41 49.50
C PHE A 326 24.30 -0.47 48.62
N ALA A 327 23.00 -0.19 48.63
CA ALA A 327 22.02 -0.87 47.78
C ALA A 327 22.35 -0.77 46.27
N PRO A 328 21.82 -1.70 45.46
CA PRO A 328 21.82 -1.57 44.00
C PRO A 328 21.24 -0.23 43.54
N GLN A 329 21.85 0.38 42.52
CA GLN A 329 21.42 1.68 42.01
C GLN A 329 21.13 1.64 40.51
N PHE A 330 20.07 2.33 40.10
CA PHE A 330 19.82 2.70 38.71
C PHE A 330 20.29 4.13 38.47
N VAL A 331 21.04 4.36 37.39
CA VAL A 331 21.57 5.69 37.06
C VAL A 331 21.43 6.00 35.57
N ILE A 332 21.02 7.22 35.27
CA ILE A 332 20.81 7.75 33.92
C ILE A 332 21.82 8.88 33.69
N GLN A 333 22.86 8.59 32.91
CA GLN A 333 24.00 9.49 32.69
C GLN A 333 24.62 9.31 31.30
N PRO A 334 25.28 10.33 30.72
CA PRO A 334 25.98 10.21 29.44
C PRO A 334 27.24 9.35 29.57
N HIS A 335 27.77 8.84 28.45
CA HIS A 335 29.00 8.02 28.45
C HIS A 335 30.23 8.72 29.06
N THR A 336 30.24 10.06 29.10
CA THR A 336 31.32 10.87 29.68
C THR A 336 31.28 10.92 31.21
N GLN A 337 30.17 10.51 31.82
CA GLN A 337 30.01 10.40 33.27
C GLN A 337 29.77 8.92 33.61
N VAL A 338 30.87 8.18 33.78
CA VAL A 338 30.80 6.76 34.13
C VAL A 338 30.39 6.65 35.61
N PRO A 339 29.39 5.82 35.96
CA PRO A 339 28.98 5.65 37.35
C PRO A 339 30.09 5.13 38.26
N GLU A 340 30.18 5.68 39.46
CA GLU A 340 31.18 5.36 40.51
C GLU A 340 30.81 4.07 41.28
N PHE A 341 30.73 2.94 40.58
CA PHE A 341 30.27 1.66 41.15
C PHE A 341 31.42 0.71 41.57
N LYS A 342 32.66 1.04 41.21
CA LYS A 342 33.82 0.16 41.40
C LYS A 342 34.15 0.01 42.89
N THR A 343 34.86 -1.06 43.24
CA THR A 343 35.28 -1.30 44.64
C THR A 343 36.20 -0.22 45.20
N ALA A 344 36.91 0.52 44.35
CA ALA A 344 37.77 1.64 44.77
C ALA A 344 36.99 2.96 44.97
N ASP A 345 35.73 3.03 44.52
CA ASP A 345 34.91 4.22 44.63
C ASP A 345 34.30 4.33 46.03
N THR A 346 34.02 5.56 46.48
CA THR A 346 33.49 5.84 47.83
C THR A 346 32.12 5.21 48.08
N LYS A 347 31.36 5.00 47.00
CA LYS A 347 30.00 4.46 46.97
C LYS A 347 29.92 3.24 46.06
N SER A 348 30.78 2.24 46.29
CA SER A 348 30.74 0.98 45.53
C SER A 348 29.33 0.34 45.54
N ARG A 349 28.96 -0.32 44.43
CA ARG A 349 27.64 -0.91 44.24
C ARG A 349 27.69 -2.42 43.94
N PRO A 350 26.69 -3.20 44.39
CA PRO A 350 26.63 -4.64 44.14
C PRO A 350 26.28 -4.95 42.68
N THR A 351 26.55 -6.20 42.28
CA THR A 351 26.07 -6.77 41.02
C THR A 351 24.57 -6.55 40.89
N GLY A 352 24.13 -6.14 39.69
CA GLY A 352 22.72 -5.85 39.44
C GLY A 352 22.37 -4.38 39.34
N SER A 353 23.27 -3.49 39.77
CA SER A 353 23.15 -2.05 39.50
C SER A 353 23.16 -1.79 37.99
N VAL A 354 22.42 -0.78 37.53
CA VAL A 354 22.18 -0.55 36.10
C VAL A 354 22.47 0.89 35.72
N TRP A 355 23.13 1.06 34.58
CA TRP A 355 23.40 2.34 33.95
C TRP A 355 22.62 2.45 32.63
N LEU A 356 21.71 3.42 32.55
CA LEU A 356 21.16 3.88 31.28
C LEU A 356 22.09 4.93 30.68
N LYS A 357 22.90 4.51 29.70
CA LYS A 357 23.83 5.38 28.99
C LYS A 357 23.07 6.19 27.94
N THR A 358 22.90 7.49 28.17
CA THR A 358 22.01 8.36 27.37
C THR A 358 22.55 8.78 25.99
N THR A 359 23.82 8.51 25.72
CA THR A 359 24.52 8.84 24.46
C THR A 359 24.84 7.57 23.68
N ASP A 360 24.92 7.65 22.35
CA ASP A 360 25.06 6.49 21.45
C ASP A 360 26.42 5.77 21.48
N ALA A 361 27.45 6.38 22.08
CA ALA A 361 28.80 5.83 22.16
C ALA A 361 28.84 4.45 22.86
N ASN A 362 29.60 3.51 22.28
CA ASN A 362 29.81 2.15 22.80
C ASN A 362 28.49 1.45 23.18
N LEU A 363 27.59 1.31 22.20
CA LEU A 363 26.26 0.68 22.34
C LEU A 363 25.32 1.39 23.33
N GLY A 364 25.55 2.68 23.60
CA GLY A 364 24.62 3.48 24.38
C GLY A 364 23.35 3.84 23.62
N ALA A 365 22.47 4.59 24.28
CA ALA A 365 21.13 4.84 23.79
C ALA A 365 21.11 5.58 22.45
N ASN A 366 20.33 5.04 21.50
CA ASN A 366 19.97 5.68 20.25
C ASN A 366 18.58 5.17 19.85
N TYR A 367 17.56 5.95 20.19
CA TYR A 367 16.16 5.58 20.02
C TYR A 367 15.70 6.00 18.63
N SER A 368 15.17 5.04 17.87
CA SER A 368 14.77 5.28 16.48
C SER A 368 13.32 5.78 16.44
N VAL A 369 13.17 7.10 16.45
CA VAL A 369 11.87 7.76 16.24
C VAL A 369 11.82 8.24 14.79
N LYS A 370 10.78 7.88 14.06
CA LYS A 370 10.61 8.22 12.64
C LYS A 370 9.30 8.97 12.43
N LYS A 371 9.26 9.87 11.45
CA LYS A 371 8.08 10.64 11.04
C LYS A 371 7.77 10.40 9.56
N TYR A 372 6.52 10.06 9.25
CA TYR A 372 6.10 9.82 7.87
C TYR A 372 5.91 11.12 7.09
N ASN A 373 6.41 11.17 5.85
CA ASN A 373 6.20 12.27 4.91
C ASN A 373 5.39 11.78 3.70
N SER A 374 4.17 12.31 3.53
CA SER A 374 3.28 11.89 2.45
C SER A 374 3.72 12.32 1.05
N THR A 375 4.55 13.37 0.94
CA THR A 375 5.08 13.87 -0.34
C THR A 375 6.19 12.96 -0.86
N THR A 376 7.14 12.59 0.00
CA THR A 376 8.26 11.71 -0.38
C THR A 376 7.91 10.22 -0.26
N LYS A 377 6.81 9.88 0.43
CA LYS A 377 6.40 8.52 0.81
C LYS A 377 7.43 7.79 1.67
N LEU A 378 8.27 8.51 2.40
CA LEU A 378 9.36 7.96 3.23
C LEU A 378 9.19 8.26 4.72
N TRP A 379 9.77 7.39 5.54
CA TRP A 379 9.94 7.61 6.98
C TRP A 379 11.26 8.33 7.24
N ALA A 380 11.19 9.55 7.76
CA ALA A 380 12.37 10.34 8.13
C ALA A 380 12.70 10.17 9.61
N THR A 381 13.93 9.72 9.92
CA THR A 381 14.42 9.62 11.29
C THR A 381 14.49 10.99 11.95
N GLN A 382 13.99 11.08 13.18
CA GLN A 382 14.00 12.25 14.04
C GLN A 382 15.07 12.05 15.12
N SER A 383 15.91 13.06 15.34
CA SER A 383 16.84 13.03 16.48
C SER A 383 16.03 13.07 17.78
N ALA A 384 16.27 12.09 18.67
CA ALA A 384 15.53 11.93 19.93
C ALA A 384 16.51 11.73 21.10
N PRO A 385 17.27 12.76 21.50
CA PRO A 385 18.19 12.69 22.64
C PRO A 385 17.45 12.50 23.97
N ILE A 386 18.13 11.88 24.95
CA ILE A 386 17.56 11.56 26.27
C ILE A 386 18.01 12.58 27.32
N TYR A 387 17.04 13.19 28.01
CA TYR A 387 17.25 14.12 29.12
C TYR A 387 16.29 13.81 30.27
N LYS A 388 16.54 14.35 31.47
CA LYS A 388 15.67 14.10 32.64
C LYS A 388 14.50 15.09 32.76
N THR A 389 14.66 16.29 32.21
CA THR A 389 13.70 17.38 32.38
C THR A 389 13.56 18.21 31.10
N HIS A 390 12.43 18.92 30.96
CA HIS A 390 12.19 19.83 29.84
C HIS A 390 13.27 20.91 29.73
N ASN A 391 13.65 21.54 30.84
CA ASN A 391 14.68 22.59 30.87
C ASN A 391 16.08 22.06 30.50
N SER A 392 16.45 20.84 30.90
CA SER A 392 17.70 20.21 30.44
C SER A 392 17.66 19.93 28.94
N ALA A 393 16.52 19.51 28.39
CA ALA A 393 16.36 19.33 26.95
C ALA A 393 16.49 20.66 26.18
N LEU A 394 15.87 21.74 26.67
CA LEU A 394 16.02 23.07 26.08
C LEU A 394 17.48 23.53 26.07
N PHE A 395 18.16 23.43 27.21
CA PHE A 395 19.57 23.83 27.34
C PHE A 395 20.50 23.04 26.41
N ASN A 396 20.31 21.72 26.30
CA ASN A 396 21.22 20.88 25.52
C ASN A 396 20.92 20.89 24.01
N ILE A 397 19.66 21.08 23.60
CA ILE A 397 19.28 21.11 22.17
C ILE A 397 19.40 22.52 21.58
N ASP A 398 19.02 23.57 22.31
CA ASP A 398 19.04 24.97 21.86
C ASP A 398 19.68 25.89 22.93
N LYS A 399 20.97 25.64 23.21
CA LYS A 399 21.72 26.36 24.24
C LYS A 399 21.72 27.88 24.08
N SER A 400 21.72 28.37 22.84
CA SER A 400 21.79 29.80 22.50
C SER A 400 20.44 30.49 22.41
N GLY A 401 19.34 29.75 22.21
CA GLY A 401 18.00 30.31 22.00
C GLY A 401 16.98 29.98 23.09
N GLY A 402 17.30 29.12 24.05
CA GLY A 402 16.40 28.78 25.17
C GLY A 402 15.12 28.05 24.78
N GLY A 403 14.98 27.64 23.51
CA GLY A 403 13.80 26.98 22.96
C GLY A 403 13.20 27.66 21.73
N ILE A 404 13.56 28.91 21.44
CA ILE A 404 12.95 29.71 20.37
C ILE A 404 13.33 29.18 18.98
N ASN A 405 14.53 28.60 18.82
CA ASN A 405 15.03 28.09 17.54
C ASN A 405 14.57 26.66 17.25
N LEU A 406 13.86 26.02 18.17
CA LEU A 406 13.39 24.65 18.00
C LEU A 406 12.24 24.60 16.99
N ILE A 407 12.40 23.75 15.98
CA ILE A 407 11.40 23.56 14.92
C ILE A 407 10.21 22.72 15.40
N LEU A 408 9.06 22.91 14.74
CA LEU A 408 7.87 22.10 14.97
C LEU A 408 8.15 20.61 14.76
N GLY A 409 7.84 19.79 15.76
CA GLY A 409 8.06 18.35 15.72
C GLY A 409 9.48 17.89 16.06
N GLN A 410 10.38 18.77 16.49
CA GLN A 410 11.64 18.37 17.14
C GLN A 410 11.32 17.42 18.30
N VAL A 411 12.04 16.30 18.40
CA VAL A 411 11.79 15.26 19.41
C VAL A 411 12.88 15.27 20.48
N TYR A 412 12.50 14.91 21.70
CA TYR A 412 13.43 14.40 22.71
C TYR A 412 12.73 13.36 23.60
N ILE A 413 13.50 12.64 24.39
CA ILE A 413 13.00 11.63 25.33
C ILE A 413 13.26 12.13 26.75
N GLN A 414 12.21 12.22 27.55
CA GLN A 414 12.35 12.42 28.98
C GLN A 414 12.49 11.06 29.66
N ALA A 415 13.66 10.76 30.22
CA ALA A 415 13.85 9.63 31.13
C ALA A 415 13.58 10.07 32.57
N HIS A 416 13.14 9.15 33.43
CA HIS A 416 12.70 9.46 34.80
C HIS A 416 11.57 10.51 34.80
N THR A 417 10.37 10.04 34.48
CA THR A 417 9.17 10.87 34.31
C THR A 417 8.56 11.33 35.62
N THR A 418 9.06 10.84 36.75
CA THR A 418 8.69 11.29 38.10
C THR A 418 9.80 12.16 38.70
N LEU A 419 9.50 12.90 39.77
CA LEU A 419 10.50 13.59 40.59
C LEU A 419 10.78 12.80 41.89
N ALA A 420 10.60 11.48 41.87
CA ALA A 420 11.00 10.63 42.99
C ALA A 420 12.52 10.76 43.22
N GLY A 421 12.94 10.62 44.49
CA GLY A 421 14.35 10.74 44.89
C GLY A 421 15.24 9.72 44.20
N ASP A 422 14.74 8.49 44.05
CA ASP A 422 15.39 7.44 43.25
C ASP A 422 14.98 7.52 41.78
N GLU A 423 15.96 7.30 40.90
CA GLU A 423 15.73 7.25 39.47
C GLU A 423 14.96 5.98 39.09
N GLU A 424 13.90 6.13 38.29
CA GLU A 424 13.09 5.02 37.81
C GLU A 424 13.30 4.77 36.33
N GLY A 425 13.29 3.48 35.94
CA GLY A 425 13.40 3.03 34.56
C GLY A 425 12.12 3.26 33.77
N ASP A 426 11.78 4.52 33.50
CA ASP A 426 10.75 4.91 32.57
C ASP A 426 11.16 6.07 31.68
N PHE A 427 10.46 6.22 30.56
CA PHE A 427 10.68 7.31 29.64
C PHE A 427 9.44 7.67 28.82
N THR A 428 9.31 8.95 28.49
CA THR A 428 8.25 9.49 27.63
C THR A 428 8.86 10.25 26.47
N LEU A 429 8.33 10.04 25.26
CA LEU A 429 8.74 10.79 24.07
C LEU A 429 7.95 12.10 24.03
N PHE A 430 8.64 13.20 23.78
CA PHE A 430 8.04 14.52 23.60
C PHE A 430 8.39 15.08 22.24
N ALA A 431 7.46 15.85 21.67
CA ALA A 431 7.68 16.61 20.45
C ALA A 431 7.31 18.08 20.66
N ARG A 432 8.03 18.97 20.00
CA ARG A 432 7.75 20.40 20.00
C ARG A 432 6.43 20.67 19.28
N ASN A 433 5.46 21.31 19.94
CA ASN A 433 4.12 21.57 19.40
C ASN A 433 3.95 22.97 18.79
N ALA A 434 4.85 23.91 19.11
CA ALA A 434 4.88 25.27 18.55
C ALA A 434 6.32 25.81 18.45
N THR A 435 6.54 26.70 17.49
CA THR A 435 7.78 27.49 17.35
C THR A 435 7.60 28.86 18.02
N GLY A 436 8.67 29.46 18.55
CA GLY A 436 8.59 30.75 19.22
C GLY A 436 8.22 30.64 20.69
N SER A 437 7.62 31.71 21.23
CA SER A 437 7.29 31.85 22.65
C SER A 437 6.36 30.76 23.19
N THR A 438 6.52 30.38 24.45
CA THR A 438 5.59 29.47 25.14
C THR A 438 4.47 30.31 25.71
N THR A 439 3.26 30.17 25.19
CA THR A 439 2.11 31.00 25.59
C THR A 439 0.99 30.15 26.15
N ILE A 440 0.45 30.59 27.28
CA ILE A 440 -0.77 30.06 27.91
C ILE A 440 -1.78 31.19 28.06
N THR A 441 -3.08 30.89 27.90
CA THR A 441 -4.15 31.89 27.94
C THR A 441 -5.28 31.43 28.84
N SER A 442 -5.76 32.32 29.70
CA SER A 442 -6.87 32.08 30.63
C SER A 442 -8.23 32.08 29.90
N SER A 443 -9.31 31.78 30.63
CA SER A 443 -10.66 32.17 30.24
C SER A 443 -10.87 33.68 30.44
N ALA A 444 -11.97 34.24 29.93
CA ALA A 444 -12.29 35.65 30.14
C ALA A 444 -12.49 35.94 31.64
N VAL A 445 -11.79 36.95 32.15
CA VAL A 445 -11.94 37.38 33.55
C VAL A 445 -13.23 38.18 33.68
N THR A 446 -14.06 37.78 34.63
CA THR A 446 -15.35 38.40 34.95
C THR A 446 -15.37 38.84 36.41
N ALA A 447 -16.36 39.63 36.81
CA ALA A 447 -16.55 40.02 38.22
C ALA A 447 -16.74 38.83 39.18
N SER A 448 -17.12 37.65 38.66
CA SER A 448 -17.25 36.40 39.42
C SER A 448 -16.04 35.48 39.32
N SER A 449 -15.03 35.81 38.53
CA SER A 449 -13.89 34.91 38.28
C SER A 449 -13.00 34.75 39.52
N ILE A 450 -12.66 35.84 40.22
CA ILE A 450 -11.86 35.79 41.45
C ILE A 450 -12.54 36.61 42.54
N ALA A 451 -12.68 36.06 43.75
CA ALA A 451 -13.19 36.81 44.90
C ALA A 451 -12.18 37.88 45.37
N ALA A 452 -12.69 39.05 45.76
CA ALA A 452 -11.89 40.14 46.29
C ALA A 452 -11.00 39.72 47.47
N GLY A 453 -9.78 40.27 47.54
CA GLY A 453 -8.82 39.99 48.61
C GLY A 453 -7.42 39.66 48.09
N GLY A 454 -6.47 39.50 49.01
CA GLY A 454 -5.08 39.14 48.69
C GLY A 454 -4.99 37.75 48.07
N LYS A 455 -4.28 37.65 46.95
CA LYS A 455 -4.01 36.41 46.22
C LYS A 455 -2.52 36.27 45.96
N THR A 456 -2.05 35.04 46.03
CA THR A 456 -0.66 34.69 45.76
C THR A 456 -0.55 33.42 44.92
N PHE A 457 0.48 33.39 44.09
CA PHE A 457 0.99 32.21 43.40
C PHE A 457 2.50 32.39 43.22
N THR A 458 3.23 31.32 42.92
CA THR A 458 4.67 31.41 42.64
C THR A 458 4.97 30.94 41.22
N MET A 459 5.98 31.55 40.59
CA MET A 459 6.42 31.16 39.25
C MET A 459 7.94 31.07 39.15
N ALA A 460 8.42 30.18 38.29
CA ALA A 460 9.81 30.05 37.90
C ALA A 460 9.93 29.97 36.37
N GLU A 461 11.04 30.46 35.82
CA GLU A 461 11.34 30.45 34.38
C GLU A 461 12.65 29.73 34.08
N SER A 462 12.75 29.18 32.87
CA SER A 462 14.03 28.75 32.30
C SER A 462 14.80 29.94 31.73
N ILE A 463 16.13 29.91 31.80
CA ILE A 463 16.99 30.97 31.27
C ILE A 463 17.92 30.41 30.19
N VAL A 464 18.14 31.20 29.13
CA VAL A 464 19.06 30.86 28.05
C VAL A 464 20.46 30.57 28.61
N GLY A 465 21.07 29.46 28.20
CA GLY A 465 22.40 29.07 28.65
C GLY A 465 22.48 28.56 30.10
N GLN A 466 21.35 28.39 30.79
CA GLN A 466 21.28 27.81 32.14
C GLN A 466 20.50 26.50 32.11
N GLU A 467 21.11 25.40 32.59
CA GLU A 467 20.42 24.11 32.65
C GLU A 467 19.38 24.05 33.78
N ALA A 468 19.71 24.58 34.96
CA ALA A 468 18.80 24.62 36.10
C ALA A 468 17.67 25.65 35.90
N MET A 469 16.47 25.33 36.40
CA MET A 469 15.36 26.30 36.46
C MET A 469 15.68 27.40 37.49
N ASN A 470 15.22 28.63 37.29
CA ASN A 470 15.29 29.66 38.33
C ASN A 470 14.46 29.28 39.57
N ALA A 471 14.81 29.85 40.72
CA ALA A 471 14.00 29.71 41.93
C ALA A 471 12.62 30.35 41.76
N HIS A 472 11.59 29.76 42.37
CA HIS A 472 10.24 30.32 42.34
C HIS A 472 10.19 31.69 43.03
N GLN A 473 9.60 32.66 42.34
CA GLN A 473 9.31 33.98 42.88
C GLN A 473 7.82 34.10 43.24
N THR A 474 7.51 34.71 44.38
CA THR A 474 6.13 34.90 44.83
C THR A 474 5.50 36.12 44.17
N VAL A 475 4.46 35.90 43.38
CA VAL A 475 3.60 36.93 42.82
C VAL A 475 2.44 37.19 43.78
N SER A 476 2.22 38.44 44.16
CA SER A 476 1.16 38.83 45.09
C SER A 476 0.39 40.00 44.53
N PHE A 477 -0.93 39.95 44.60
CA PHE A 477 -1.82 41.03 44.18
C PHE A 477 -3.09 41.02 45.03
N THR A 478 -3.86 42.10 44.97
CA THR A 478 -5.17 42.19 45.63
C THR A 478 -6.25 42.21 44.56
N ALA A 479 -7.03 41.14 44.46
CA ALA A 479 -8.17 41.07 43.56
C ALA A 479 -9.30 41.98 44.07
N THR A 480 -10.01 42.62 43.15
CA THR A 480 -11.13 43.52 43.44
C THR A 480 -12.49 42.85 43.26
N GLY A 481 -12.55 41.67 42.64
CA GLY A 481 -13.81 41.02 42.27
C GLY A 481 -14.45 41.65 41.05
N ALA A 482 -13.64 42.09 40.08
CA ALA A 482 -14.09 42.84 38.91
C ALA A 482 -13.40 42.37 37.62
N THR A 483 -13.92 42.77 36.46
CA THR A 483 -13.29 42.46 35.16
C THR A 483 -11.88 43.03 35.04
N SER A 484 -11.57 44.14 35.71
CA SER A 484 -10.23 44.75 35.76
C SER A 484 -9.18 43.88 36.48
N ASP A 485 -9.59 42.80 37.15
CA ASP A 485 -8.63 41.89 37.80
C ASP A 485 -7.69 41.22 36.78
N ALA A 486 -8.06 41.16 35.49
CA ALA A 486 -7.15 40.70 34.43
C ALA A 486 -5.88 41.57 34.35
N ASP A 487 -6.03 42.89 34.35
CA ASP A 487 -4.92 43.85 34.31
C ASP A 487 -4.12 43.79 35.61
N VAL A 488 -4.80 43.70 36.75
CA VAL A 488 -4.14 43.58 38.07
C VAL A 488 -3.23 42.35 38.14
N ILE A 489 -3.64 41.22 37.57
CA ILE A 489 -2.82 40.00 37.51
C ILE A 489 -1.64 40.17 36.55
N ALA A 490 -1.89 40.70 35.35
CA ALA A 490 -0.83 40.91 34.36
C ALA A 490 0.24 41.89 34.86
N ASP A 491 -0.17 43.00 35.46
CA ASP A 491 0.71 43.98 36.10
C ASP A 491 1.51 43.35 37.24
N ALA A 492 0.87 42.53 38.08
CA ALA A 492 1.55 41.86 39.18
C ALA A 492 2.62 40.87 38.69
N ILE A 493 2.41 40.17 37.58
CA ILE A 493 3.42 39.29 36.97
C ILE A 493 4.58 40.13 36.43
N ASN A 494 4.29 41.17 35.64
CA ASN A 494 5.31 42.01 35.01
C ASN A 494 6.15 42.79 36.03
N ALA A 495 5.55 43.21 37.15
CA ALA A 495 6.24 43.93 38.22
C ALA A 495 7.24 43.08 39.01
N LYS A 496 7.22 41.75 38.86
CA LYS A 496 8.12 40.83 39.60
C LYS A 496 9.53 40.76 39.02
N GLY A 497 9.71 41.18 37.77
CA GLY A 497 11.03 41.25 37.14
C GLY A 497 11.57 39.89 36.67
N PHE A 498 10.70 39.02 36.16
CA PHE A 498 11.14 37.87 35.37
C PHE A 498 11.89 38.35 34.11
N ILE A 499 12.87 37.56 33.66
CA ILE A 499 13.70 37.88 32.50
C ILE A 499 12.91 37.67 31.21
N ASN A 500 12.18 36.55 31.11
CA ASN A 500 11.51 36.08 29.90
C ASN A 500 10.00 35.96 30.04
N ILE A 501 9.46 35.83 31.26
CA ILE A 501 8.01 35.80 31.48
C ILE A 501 7.43 37.21 31.36
N VAL A 502 6.47 37.36 30.46
CA VAL A 502 5.66 38.57 30.28
C VAL A 502 4.18 38.19 30.29
N ALA A 503 3.35 39.01 30.93
CA ALA A 503 1.90 38.87 30.91
C ALA A 503 1.22 40.05 30.19
N THR A 504 0.16 39.76 29.44
CA THR A 504 -0.68 40.77 28.78
C THR A 504 -2.17 40.41 28.95
N VAL A 505 -3.05 41.38 28.70
CA VAL A 505 -4.50 41.16 28.62
C VAL A 505 -4.94 41.35 27.18
N ASP A 506 -5.65 40.37 26.63
CA ASP A 506 -6.13 40.45 25.25
C ASP A 506 -7.48 41.18 25.13
N ALA A 507 -7.95 41.40 23.90
CA ALA A 507 -9.19 42.11 23.62
C ALA A 507 -10.46 41.41 24.17
N SER A 508 -10.35 40.15 24.62
CA SER A 508 -11.44 39.39 25.25
C SER A 508 -11.32 39.36 26.79
N ASN A 509 -10.49 40.21 27.37
CA ASN A 509 -10.22 40.28 28.80
C ASN A 509 -9.65 38.98 29.39
N ARG A 510 -8.77 38.30 28.64
CA ARG A 510 -8.06 37.09 29.08
C ARG A 510 -6.62 37.42 29.42
N VAL A 511 -6.10 36.83 30.49
CA VAL A 511 -4.69 36.92 30.86
C VAL A 511 -3.89 35.96 29.97
N VAL A 512 -2.90 36.51 29.26
CA VAL A 512 -1.96 35.76 28.42
C VAL A 512 -0.60 35.82 29.09
N ILE A 513 -0.05 34.67 29.47
CA ILE A 513 1.30 34.56 30.05
C ILE A 513 2.20 33.92 29.01
N SER A 514 3.31 34.59 28.68
CA SER A 514 4.26 34.13 27.66
C SER A 514 5.68 34.07 28.20
N HIS A 515 6.42 33.04 27.81
CA HIS A 515 7.88 32.98 27.91
C HIS A 515 8.48 33.36 26.56
N ASN A 516 9.14 34.53 26.46
CA ASN A 516 9.58 35.11 25.19
C ASN A 516 10.45 34.17 24.36
N ASP A 517 11.42 33.50 24.99
CA ASP A 517 12.36 32.59 24.32
C ASP A 517 11.82 31.16 24.09
N GLY A 518 10.53 30.92 24.30
CA GLY A 518 9.97 29.57 24.10
C GLY A 518 10.38 28.55 25.16
N GLY A 519 10.82 29.03 26.33
CA GLY A 519 11.24 28.20 27.45
C GLY A 519 10.09 27.64 28.28
N GLU A 520 10.43 27.14 29.47
CA GLU A 520 9.50 26.57 30.44
C GLU A 520 9.04 27.62 31.47
N ILE A 521 7.79 27.52 31.91
CA ILE A 521 7.27 28.23 33.08
C ILE A 521 6.77 27.19 34.09
N ARG A 522 7.23 27.23 35.33
CA ARG A 522 6.67 26.42 36.42
C ARG A 522 5.86 27.29 37.36
N ILE A 523 4.69 26.82 37.78
CA ILE A 523 3.70 27.61 38.52
C ILE A 523 3.20 26.82 39.72
N LYS A 524 3.16 27.44 40.91
CA LYS A 524 2.41 26.98 42.09
C LYS A 524 1.26 27.93 42.34
N ASP A 525 0.02 27.46 42.22
CA ASP A 525 -1.16 28.32 42.36
C ASP A 525 -1.69 28.30 43.80
N THR A 526 -0.93 28.90 44.72
CA THR A 526 -1.16 28.83 46.17
C THR A 526 -2.57 29.29 46.60
N SER A 527 -3.14 30.28 45.92
CA SER A 527 -4.47 30.84 46.22
C SER A 527 -5.56 30.41 45.23
N SER A 528 -5.27 29.43 44.35
CA SER A 528 -6.13 29.00 43.24
C SER A 528 -6.53 30.16 42.30
N ALA A 529 -5.76 31.24 42.26
CA ALA A 529 -6.10 32.46 41.53
C ALA A 529 -6.05 32.24 40.01
N LEU A 530 -5.07 31.48 39.54
CA LEU A 530 -4.91 31.15 38.12
C LEU A 530 -5.95 30.11 37.70
N GLN A 531 -6.23 29.11 38.53
CA GLN A 531 -7.28 28.14 38.29
C GLN A 531 -8.67 28.80 38.18
N ASN A 532 -8.95 29.78 39.04
CA ASN A 532 -10.21 30.52 39.07
C ASN A 532 -10.48 31.36 37.81
N ILE A 533 -9.43 31.78 37.09
CA ILE A 533 -9.54 32.42 35.76
C ILE A 533 -9.49 31.41 34.61
N GLY A 534 -9.58 30.11 34.91
CA GLY A 534 -9.73 29.05 33.92
C GLY A 534 -8.42 28.44 33.43
N PHE A 535 -7.27 28.70 34.09
CA PHE A 535 -6.08 27.91 33.83
C PHE A 535 -6.29 26.48 34.33
N SER A 536 -6.13 25.52 33.43
CA SER A 536 -6.27 24.09 33.75
C SER A 536 -5.32 23.27 32.90
N ALA A 537 -4.82 22.16 33.45
CA ALA A 537 -3.91 21.28 32.73
C ALA A 537 -4.58 20.71 31.47
N TYR A 538 -3.86 20.77 30.36
CA TYR A 538 -4.30 20.24 29.08
C TYR A 538 -4.34 18.72 29.10
N ASN A 539 -5.50 18.15 28.81
CA ASN A 539 -5.67 16.71 28.66
C ASN A 539 -5.52 16.32 27.19
N TYR A 540 -4.52 15.50 26.89
CA TYR A 540 -4.20 15.09 25.52
C TYR A 540 -5.26 14.19 24.87
N THR A 541 -6.04 13.47 25.68
CA THR A 541 -7.09 12.56 25.20
C THR A 541 -8.37 13.32 24.89
N THR A 542 -8.82 14.20 25.79
CA THR A 542 -10.08 14.95 25.62
C THR A 542 -9.90 16.26 24.86
N LYS A 543 -8.65 16.73 24.69
CA LYS A 543 -8.30 18.04 24.11
C LYS A 543 -8.91 19.24 24.87
N LEU A 544 -9.19 19.05 26.15
CA LEU A 544 -9.72 20.09 27.04
C LEU A 544 -8.60 20.65 27.93
N GLY A 545 -8.80 21.86 28.44
CA GLY A 545 -7.85 22.58 29.30
C GLY A 545 -7.10 23.69 28.56
N THR A 546 -6.10 24.29 29.20
CA THR A 546 -5.32 25.39 28.64
C THR A 546 -4.18 24.87 27.77
N ALA A 547 -4.14 25.24 26.49
CA ALA A 547 -3.07 24.85 25.58
C ALA A 547 -1.68 25.19 26.16
N ASN A 548 -0.71 24.29 25.97
CA ASN A 548 0.66 24.37 26.48
C ASN A 548 0.80 24.40 28.02
N LEU A 549 -0.27 24.22 28.80
CA LEU A 549 -0.19 24.10 30.26
C LEU A 549 -0.42 22.65 30.68
N TYR A 550 0.49 22.06 31.43
CA TYR A 550 0.42 20.66 31.84
C TYR A 550 0.49 20.52 33.36
N THR A 551 0.01 19.39 33.88
CA THR A 551 0.19 19.06 35.31
C THR A 551 1.67 18.84 35.60
N ALA A 552 2.13 19.33 36.75
CA ALA A 552 3.48 19.03 37.22
C ALA A 552 3.70 17.50 37.34
N PRO A 553 4.91 16.98 37.07
CA PRO A 553 5.18 15.57 37.18
C PRO A 553 4.97 15.06 38.62
N THR A 554 4.63 13.77 38.75
CA THR A 554 4.40 13.14 40.06
C THR A 554 5.66 13.27 40.93
N GLY A 555 5.50 13.83 42.14
CA GLY A 555 6.60 14.11 43.07
C GLY A 555 7.06 15.58 43.12
N ASP A 556 6.65 16.43 42.16
CA ASP A 556 6.90 17.87 42.24
C ASP A 556 5.94 18.51 43.25
N SER A 557 6.45 18.84 44.44
CA SER A 557 5.69 19.56 45.47
C SER A 557 5.73 21.09 45.28
N ALA A 558 6.71 21.58 44.51
CA ALA A 558 6.99 22.99 44.32
C ALA A 558 6.15 23.63 43.21
N SER A 559 5.53 22.84 42.33
CA SER A 559 4.69 23.34 41.23
C SER A 559 3.40 22.53 41.09
N ASP A 560 2.32 23.17 40.67
CA ASP A 560 1.07 22.52 40.28
C ASP A 560 0.97 22.40 38.74
N PHE A 561 1.51 23.38 38.02
CA PHE A 561 1.48 23.42 36.55
C PHE A 561 2.83 23.73 35.92
N HIS A 562 3.07 23.17 34.75
CA HIS A 562 4.23 23.41 33.89
C HIS A 562 3.74 23.89 32.52
N ALA A 563 4.07 25.12 32.15
CA ALA A 563 3.79 25.66 30.82
C ALA A 563 4.97 25.37 29.88
N SER A 564 4.70 24.62 28.81
CA SER A 564 5.71 24.12 27.89
C SER A 564 5.18 24.02 26.47
N ASN A 565 6.06 24.33 25.52
CA ASN A 565 5.86 24.00 24.11
C ASN A 565 6.23 22.53 23.78
N TRP A 566 6.77 21.77 24.73
CA TRP A 566 6.91 20.32 24.63
C TRP A 566 5.58 19.63 24.90
N LYS A 567 5.22 18.67 24.04
CA LYS A 567 3.99 17.91 24.11
C LYS A 567 4.31 16.43 24.05
N ILE A 568 3.59 15.60 24.83
CA ILE A 568 3.72 14.14 24.75
C ILE A 568 3.48 13.70 23.29
N LEU A 569 4.44 12.95 22.75
CA LEU A 569 4.38 12.46 21.40
C LEU A 569 3.37 11.31 21.30
N THR A 570 2.45 11.40 20.35
CA THR A 570 1.62 10.27 19.93
C THR A 570 2.37 9.50 18.85
N TYR A 571 2.63 8.22 19.09
CA TYR A 571 3.36 7.34 18.17
C TYR A 571 2.81 5.91 18.25
N THR A 572 3.13 5.10 17.25
CA THR A 572 2.95 3.65 17.30
C THR A 572 4.32 3.01 17.49
N ALA A 573 4.48 2.14 18.49
CA ALA A 573 5.70 1.36 18.67
C ALA A 573 5.60 0.01 17.96
N GLY A 574 6.66 -0.41 17.31
CA GLY A 574 6.69 -1.68 16.61
C GLY A 574 7.98 -1.92 15.86
N PRO A 575 8.32 -3.20 15.58
CA PRO A 575 9.44 -3.53 14.69
C PRO A 575 9.12 -3.22 13.23
N ASN A 576 7.84 -3.11 12.88
CA ASN A 576 7.35 -2.84 11.53
C ASN A 576 6.79 -1.42 11.45
N ALA A 577 6.94 -0.81 10.27
CA ALA A 577 6.40 0.51 10.00
C ALA A 577 4.87 0.53 10.16
N PRO A 578 4.30 1.53 10.87
CA PRO A 578 2.86 1.71 10.98
C PRO A 578 2.22 1.93 9.62
N THR A 579 1.05 1.34 9.45
CA THR A 579 0.22 1.50 8.25
C THR A 579 -1.14 2.08 8.63
N ALA A 580 -1.86 2.60 7.65
CA ALA A 580 -3.26 2.99 7.81
C ALA A 580 -4.19 1.93 7.19
N LEU A 581 -5.46 2.03 7.54
CA LEU A 581 -6.51 1.21 6.96
C LEU A 581 -6.53 1.39 5.43
N THR A 582 -6.44 0.27 4.73
CA THR A 582 -6.45 0.20 3.26
C THR A 582 -7.62 0.98 2.65
N THR A 583 -7.36 1.66 1.53
CA THR A 583 -8.39 2.43 0.82
C THR A 583 -9.44 1.50 0.21
N ASN A 584 -10.70 1.91 0.23
CA ASN A 584 -11.77 1.14 -0.42
C ASN A 584 -11.51 1.02 -1.93
N GLY A 585 -11.67 -0.17 -2.48
CA GLY A 585 -11.42 -0.48 -3.88
C GLY A 585 -9.96 -0.75 -4.23
N ARG A 586 -9.04 -0.74 -3.26
CA ARG A 586 -7.62 -1.08 -3.48
C ARG A 586 -7.50 -2.52 -3.99
N LEU A 587 -6.78 -2.71 -5.10
CA LEU A 587 -6.48 -4.04 -5.62
C LEU A 587 -5.23 -4.65 -4.96
N TRP A 588 -5.17 -5.97 -4.99
CA TRP A 588 -4.02 -6.77 -4.56
C TRP A 588 -3.96 -8.05 -5.38
N TYR A 589 -2.89 -8.22 -6.16
CA TYR A 589 -2.53 -9.52 -6.72
C TYR A 589 -1.69 -10.31 -5.70
N SER A 590 -2.28 -11.36 -5.12
CA SER A 590 -1.59 -12.23 -4.19
C SER A 590 -0.68 -13.18 -4.97
N SER A 591 0.64 -13.07 -4.79
CA SER A 591 1.60 -13.89 -5.53
C SER A 591 1.87 -15.27 -4.91
N LEU A 592 1.18 -15.62 -3.82
CA LEU A 592 1.37 -16.88 -3.11
C LEU A 592 0.68 -18.00 -3.88
N VAL A 593 1.41 -19.06 -4.22
CA VAL A 593 0.88 -20.22 -4.95
C VAL A 593 0.62 -21.39 -3.99
N ASP A 594 1.31 -21.39 -2.86
CA ASP A 594 1.40 -22.44 -1.85
C ASP A 594 0.42 -22.28 -0.67
N GLU A 595 -0.30 -21.16 -0.60
CA GLU A 595 -1.36 -20.97 0.39
C GLU A 595 -2.73 -21.24 -0.22
N VAL A 596 -3.30 -22.41 0.08
CA VAL A 596 -4.61 -22.85 -0.41
C VAL A 596 -5.49 -23.31 0.75
N ASP A 597 -6.65 -22.68 0.91
CA ASP A 597 -7.71 -23.13 1.82
C ASP A 597 -8.82 -23.81 1.04
N ILE A 598 -9.12 -25.05 1.42
CA ILE A 598 -10.21 -25.86 0.88
C ILE A 598 -11.19 -26.16 2.00
N LEU A 599 -12.48 -26.00 1.71
CA LEU A 599 -13.56 -26.52 2.53
C LEU A 599 -14.22 -27.70 1.83
N VAL A 600 -14.84 -28.59 2.59
CA VAL A 600 -15.52 -29.78 2.07
C VAL A 600 -16.97 -29.76 2.51
N HIS A 601 -17.89 -30.05 1.60
CA HIS A 601 -19.30 -30.17 1.92
C HIS A 601 -19.58 -31.49 2.65
N ASN A 602 -20.08 -31.44 3.88
CA ASN A 602 -20.33 -32.66 4.67
C ASN A 602 -21.73 -33.28 4.46
N GLY A 603 -22.56 -32.69 3.61
CA GLY A 603 -23.97 -33.00 3.37
C GLY A 603 -24.95 -32.00 3.99
N THR A 604 -24.47 -31.08 4.82
CA THR A 604 -25.29 -30.04 5.46
C THR A 604 -24.68 -28.64 5.34
N THR A 605 -23.35 -28.53 5.47
CA THR A 605 -22.62 -27.27 5.42
C THR A 605 -21.20 -27.49 4.91
N TRP A 606 -20.52 -26.41 4.55
CA TRP A 606 -19.08 -26.38 4.35
C TRP A 606 -18.36 -26.55 5.69
N LYS A 607 -17.33 -27.41 5.70
CA LYS A 607 -16.51 -27.75 6.87
C LYS A 607 -15.04 -27.58 6.54
N GLY A 608 -14.23 -27.32 7.57
CA GLY A 608 -12.78 -27.35 7.42
C GLY A 608 -12.32 -28.70 6.86
N TYR A 609 -11.31 -28.70 5.99
CA TYR A 609 -10.85 -29.88 5.27
C TYR A 609 -10.58 -31.10 6.18
N GLN A 610 -9.90 -30.91 7.31
CA GLN A 610 -9.61 -31.99 8.26
C GLN A 610 -10.81 -32.38 9.13
N ASN A 611 -11.86 -31.55 9.22
CA ASN A 611 -13.09 -31.94 9.90
C ASN A 611 -13.93 -32.93 9.09
N VAL A 612 -13.62 -33.11 7.79
CA VAL A 612 -14.19 -34.19 6.94
C VAL A 612 -13.17 -35.30 6.71
N TYR A 613 -11.92 -34.95 6.40
CA TYR A 613 -10.82 -35.89 6.20
C TYR A 613 -9.80 -35.79 7.33
N SER A 614 -10.08 -36.41 8.49
CA SER A 614 -9.28 -36.24 9.72
C SER A 614 -7.83 -36.72 9.64
N SER A 615 -7.51 -37.56 8.65
CA SER A 615 -6.16 -38.09 8.42
C SER A 615 -5.47 -37.46 7.22
N ALA A 616 -6.10 -36.48 6.58
CA ALA A 616 -5.48 -35.74 5.49
C ALA A 616 -4.28 -34.92 5.98
N ASP A 617 -3.41 -34.58 5.05
CA ASP A 617 -2.14 -33.89 5.30
C ASP A 617 -2.21 -32.79 6.38
N PRO A 618 -1.29 -32.78 7.36
CA PRO A 618 -1.33 -31.88 8.51
C PRO A 618 -1.11 -30.39 8.17
N LEU A 619 -0.56 -30.07 7.00
CA LEU A 619 -0.36 -28.70 6.51
C LEU A 619 -1.39 -28.28 5.45
N GLY A 620 -2.25 -29.19 5.01
CA GLY A 620 -3.36 -28.94 4.08
C GLY A 620 -3.09 -29.51 2.68
N PRO A 621 -3.72 -28.98 1.63
CA PRO A 621 -3.42 -29.40 0.26
C PRO A 621 -1.91 -29.29 -0.05
N ILE A 622 -1.32 -30.35 -0.59
CA ILE A 622 0.09 -30.40 -0.95
C ILE A 622 0.28 -29.64 -2.26
N VAL A 623 1.01 -28.53 -2.24
CA VAL A 623 1.30 -27.73 -3.44
C VAL A 623 2.72 -28.03 -3.91
N SER A 624 2.86 -28.69 -5.06
CA SER A 624 4.18 -29.09 -5.59
C SER A 624 4.15 -29.32 -7.10
N ALA A 625 5.30 -29.13 -7.76
CA ALA A 625 5.44 -29.43 -9.19
C ALA A 625 5.54 -30.94 -9.47
N THR A 626 6.02 -31.71 -8.51
CA THR A 626 6.14 -33.17 -8.61
C THR A 626 5.04 -33.85 -7.83
N GLU A 627 4.54 -34.95 -8.36
CA GLU A 627 3.56 -35.82 -7.69
C GLU A 627 4.08 -36.26 -6.31
N PRO A 628 3.33 -35.97 -5.22
CA PRO A 628 3.74 -36.36 -3.87
C PRO A 628 3.68 -37.88 -3.68
N THR A 629 4.59 -38.40 -2.89
CA THR A 629 4.62 -39.82 -2.47
C THR A 629 4.31 -40.03 -0.99
N GLN A 630 4.34 -38.95 -0.21
CA GLN A 630 4.10 -38.91 1.24
C GLN A 630 3.44 -37.58 1.61
N GLN A 631 2.81 -37.54 2.78
CA GLN A 631 2.35 -36.30 3.42
C GLN A 631 3.54 -35.45 3.89
N SER A 632 3.28 -34.19 4.22
CA SER A 632 4.23 -33.17 4.66
C SER A 632 4.99 -33.54 5.95
N ASP A 633 4.45 -34.42 6.78
CA ASP A 633 5.08 -34.95 7.98
C ASP A 633 5.74 -36.33 7.78
N THR A 634 5.93 -36.75 6.52
CA THR A 634 6.49 -38.04 6.08
C THR A 634 5.62 -39.28 6.28
N THR A 635 4.37 -39.11 6.71
CA THR A 635 3.42 -40.22 6.80
C THR A 635 2.89 -40.65 5.42
N PRO A 636 2.35 -41.87 5.27
CA PRO A 636 1.78 -42.34 3.99
C PRO A 636 0.57 -41.50 3.55
N LEU A 637 0.40 -41.34 2.24
CA LEU A 637 -0.78 -40.71 1.66
C LEU A 637 -2.07 -41.47 2.01
N VAL A 638 -3.16 -40.75 2.24
CA VAL A 638 -4.48 -41.30 2.57
C VAL A 638 -5.56 -40.81 1.63
N THR A 639 -6.67 -41.56 1.52
CA THR A 639 -7.80 -41.14 0.71
C THR A 639 -8.32 -39.78 1.16
N GLY A 640 -8.44 -38.87 0.20
CA GLY A 640 -8.86 -37.50 0.46
C GLY A 640 -7.73 -36.49 0.35
N ASP A 641 -6.46 -36.90 0.47
CA ASP A 641 -5.30 -36.02 0.27
C ASP A 641 -5.40 -35.28 -1.06
N LEU A 642 -5.07 -33.99 -1.04
CA LEU A 642 -5.13 -33.13 -2.21
C LEU A 642 -3.73 -32.73 -2.65
N TRP A 643 -3.48 -32.82 -3.95
CA TRP A 643 -2.27 -32.34 -4.59
C TRP A 643 -2.64 -31.29 -5.64
N ILE A 644 -1.98 -30.14 -5.58
CA ILE A 644 -2.17 -29.02 -6.49
C ILE A 644 -0.86 -28.89 -7.27
N SER A 645 -0.92 -29.23 -8.55
CA SER A 645 0.27 -29.26 -9.39
C SER A 645 0.71 -27.84 -9.75
N THR A 646 1.97 -27.53 -9.47
CA THR A 646 2.63 -26.30 -9.96
C THR A 646 3.59 -26.57 -11.12
N ALA A 647 3.45 -27.72 -11.79
CA ALA A 647 4.27 -28.06 -12.96
C ALA A 647 4.03 -27.10 -14.13
N ASP A 648 2.79 -26.63 -14.28
CA ASP A 648 2.38 -25.63 -15.26
C ASP A 648 1.54 -24.54 -14.58
N LEU A 649 2.15 -23.38 -14.34
CA LEU A 649 1.47 -22.24 -13.72
C LEU A 649 0.47 -21.54 -14.66
N GLU A 650 0.51 -21.78 -15.96
CA GLU A 650 -0.48 -21.28 -16.91
C GLU A 650 -1.81 -22.06 -16.83
N ALA A 651 -1.73 -23.32 -16.42
CA ALA A 651 -2.87 -24.23 -16.24
C ALA A 651 -3.30 -24.40 -14.76
N TYR A 652 -2.68 -23.68 -13.82
CA TYR A 652 -3.02 -23.72 -12.39
C TYR A 652 -4.53 -23.52 -12.16
N PRO A 653 -5.19 -24.29 -11.27
CA PRO A 653 -4.61 -25.05 -10.14
C PRO A 653 -4.25 -26.53 -10.35
N GLN A 654 -4.75 -27.23 -11.36
CA GLN A 654 -4.50 -28.67 -11.60
C GLN A 654 -4.67 -29.53 -10.33
N VAL A 655 -5.90 -29.62 -9.83
CA VAL A 655 -6.22 -30.30 -8.55
C VAL A 655 -6.38 -31.81 -8.72
N HIS A 656 -5.71 -32.57 -7.85
CA HIS A 656 -5.77 -34.02 -7.79
C HIS A 656 -6.14 -34.49 -6.38
N ARG A 657 -6.92 -35.56 -6.28
CA ARG A 657 -7.29 -36.24 -5.03
C ARG A 657 -6.69 -37.64 -4.98
N TYR A 658 -6.04 -37.99 -3.87
CA TYR A 658 -5.49 -39.32 -3.68
C TYR A 658 -6.59 -40.33 -3.32
N ASN A 659 -6.52 -41.51 -3.93
CA ASN A 659 -7.35 -42.65 -3.59
C ASN A 659 -6.45 -43.80 -3.14
N ALA A 660 -6.51 -44.14 -1.84
CA ALA A 660 -5.67 -45.18 -1.25
C ALA A 660 -6.01 -46.59 -1.73
N ASP A 661 -7.28 -46.86 -2.06
CA ASP A 661 -7.70 -48.17 -2.58
C ASP A 661 -7.12 -48.45 -3.97
N LEU A 662 -6.98 -47.41 -4.79
CA LEU A 662 -6.41 -47.47 -6.13
C LEU A 662 -4.89 -47.18 -6.15
N GLY A 663 -4.33 -46.67 -5.05
CA GLY A 663 -2.92 -46.29 -4.92
C GLY A 663 -2.48 -45.22 -5.92
N LYS A 664 -3.38 -44.30 -6.31
CA LYS A 664 -3.11 -43.28 -7.34
C LYS A 664 -3.79 -41.95 -7.07
N TRP A 665 -3.22 -40.89 -7.65
CA TRP A 665 -3.84 -39.58 -7.75
C TRP A 665 -4.87 -39.54 -8.88
N ILE A 666 -6.02 -38.93 -8.63
CA ILE A 666 -7.13 -38.76 -9.59
C ILE A 666 -7.31 -37.25 -9.80
N ALA A 667 -7.21 -36.78 -11.05
CA ALA A 667 -7.51 -35.40 -11.39
C ALA A 667 -9.00 -35.11 -11.15
N LEU A 668 -9.29 -33.98 -10.50
CA LEU A 668 -10.66 -33.49 -10.31
C LEU A 668 -11.05 -32.58 -11.47
N ASP A 669 -12.35 -32.51 -11.76
CA ASP A 669 -12.87 -31.58 -12.76
C ASP A 669 -13.08 -30.20 -12.12
N GLU A 670 -12.28 -29.23 -12.56
CA GLU A 670 -12.30 -27.86 -12.05
C GLU A 670 -13.46 -27.02 -12.60
N GLY A 671 -14.09 -27.46 -13.69
CA GLY A 671 -15.28 -26.83 -14.26
C GLY A 671 -16.60 -27.41 -13.74
N ASP A 672 -16.54 -28.57 -13.07
CA ASP A 672 -17.73 -29.19 -12.49
C ASP A 672 -18.11 -28.54 -11.15
N GLN A 673 -19.24 -27.86 -11.12
CA GLN A 673 -19.81 -27.27 -9.91
C GLN A 673 -21.08 -27.99 -9.41
N THR A 674 -21.34 -29.18 -9.93
CA THR A 674 -22.63 -29.87 -9.77
C THR A 674 -22.54 -31.27 -9.19
N THR A 675 -21.36 -31.91 -9.22
CA THR A 675 -21.16 -33.27 -8.68
C THR A 675 -20.26 -33.30 -7.44
N GLU A 676 -20.20 -34.46 -6.78
CA GLU A 676 -19.37 -34.72 -5.60
C GLU A 676 -17.85 -34.60 -5.86
N ASP A 677 -17.41 -34.83 -7.09
CA ASP A 677 -16.01 -34.74 -7.49
C ASP A 677 -15.63 -33.35 -8.04
N GLY A 678 -16.57 -32.42 -8.02
CA GLY A 678 -16.40 -31.04 -8.49
C GLY A 678 -15.77 -30.07 -7.48
N ILE A 679 -15.45 -28.88 -7.97
CA ILE A 679 -14.84 -27.79 -7.19
C ILE A 679 -15.59 -26.49 -7.45
N LEU A 680 -16.07 -25.86 -6.37
CA LEU A 680 -16.58 -24.49 -6.41
C LEU A 680 -15.46 -23.50 -6.06
N PHE A 681 -15.22 -22.52 -6.90
CA PHE A 681 -14.31 -21.42 -6.63
C PHE A 681 -15.10 -20.20 -6.15
N ALA A 682 -15.00 -19.88 -4.86
CA ALA A 682 -15.72 -18.74 -4.29
C ALA A 682 -15.06 -18.24 -2.99
N ASP A 683 -15.43 -17.04 -2.55
CA ASP A 683 -15.03 -16.52 -1.25
C ASP A 683 -15.78 -17.24 -0.11
N ALA A 684 -15.06 -17.62 0.96
CA ALA A 684 -15.67 -18.29 2.11
C ALA A 684 -15.26 -17.70 3.46
N ARG A 685 -13.96 -17.40 3.65
CA ARG A 685 -13.39 -16.91 4.92
C ARG A 685 -11.96 -16.40 4.75
N PHE A 686 -11.45 -15.65 5.71
CA PHE A 686 -10.01 -15.31 5.77
C PHE A 686 -9.30 -15.89 7.00
N GLY A 687 -10.04 -16.32 8.01
CA GLY A 687 -9.49 -16.83 9.26
C GLY A 687 -10.47 -17.72 10.00
N THR A 688 -10.18 -17.99 11.27
CA THR A 688 -10.96 -18.90 12.13
C THR A 688 -12.16 -18.23 12.83
N SER A 689 -12.40 -16.95 12.57
CA SER A 689 -13.53 -16.17 13.10
C SER A 689 -13.82 -14.96 12.20
N GLY A 690 -14.84 -14.16 12.53
CA GLY A 690 -15.13 -12.88 11.88
C GLY A 690 -14.16 -11.74 12.20
N GLY A 691 -13.12 -11.99 13.00
CA GLY A 691 -12.19 -10.98 13.53
C GLY A 691 -12.75 -10.26 14.76
N THR A 692 -12.23 -9.06 15.04
CA THR A 692 -12.76 -8.14 16.06
C THR A 692 -13.13 -6.80 15.44
N ALA A 693 -13.87 -5.94 16.15
CA ALA A 693 -14.27 -4.63 15.65
C ALA A 693 -13.09 -3.77 15.14
N THR A 694 -11.87 -4.03 15.62
CA THR A 694 -10.65 -3.28 15.26
C THR A 694 -9.55 -4.11 14.61
N ALA A 695 -9.67 -5.44 14.55
CA ALA A 695 -8.64 -6.32 13.99
C ALA A 695 -9.24 -7.30 12.98
N ALA A 696 -8.64 -7.35 11.79
CA ALA A 696 -9.05 -8.26 10.73
C ALA A 696 -8.97 -9.73 11.16
N PRO A 697 -9.85 -10.60 10.62
CA PRO A 697 -9.71 -12.04 10.82
C PRO A 697 -8.36 -12.54 10.30
N THR A 698 -7.77 -13.51 11.01
CA THR A 698 -6.49 -14.13 10.63
C THR A 698 -6.57 -15.65 10.82
N GLY A 699 -5.79 -16.39 10.03
CA GLY A 699 -5.67 -17.84 10.14
C GLY A 699 -4.59 -18.39 9.21
N THR A 700 -3.68 -19.21 9.75
CA THR A 700 -2.77 -20.01 8.93
C THR A 700 -3.53 -21.18 8.30
N ILE A 701 -3.04 -21.75 7.19
CA ILE A 701 -3.70 -22.91 6.56
C ILE A 701 -3.95 -24.04 7.58
N PRO A 702 -2.97 -24.46 8.42
CA PRO A 702 -3.20 -25.48 9.46
C PRO A 702 -4.30 -25.13 10.46
N GLN A 703 -4.39 -23.86 10.89
CA GLN A 703 -5.45 -23.42 11.81
C GLN A 703 -6.83 -23.49 11.16
N MET A 704 -6.91 -23.30 9.85
CA MET A 704 -8.17 -23.30 9.13
C MET A 704 -8.64 -24.70 8.74
N LEU A 705 -7.75 -25.69 8.63
CA LEU A 705 -8.13 -27.08 8.34
C LEU A 705 -9.14 -27.63 9.33
N VAL A 706 -9.03 -27.24 10.60
CA VAL A 706 -9.89 -27.67 11.71
C VAL A 706 -10.94 -26.63 12.13
N SER A 707 -10.99 -25.50 11.42
CA SER A 707 -12.00 -24.46 11.66
C SER A 707 -13.22 -24.68 10.77
N ASP A 708 -14.41 -24.49 11.34
CA ASP A 708 -15.68 -24.49 10.59
C ASP A 708 -16.27 -23.09 10.41
N HIS A 709 -15.52 -22.03 10.78
CA HIS A 709 -15.99 -20.66 10.59
C HIS A 709 -16.24 -20.36 9.11
N LEU A 710 -17.38 -19.74 8.81
CA LEU A 710 -17.79 -19.26 7.50
C LEU A 710 -18.18 -17.79 7.60
N ASP A 711 -17.74 -16.96 6.67
CA ASP A 711 -18.28 -15.62 6.52
C ASP A 711 -19.70 -15.66 5.93
N THR A 712 -20.48 -14.60 6.16
CA THR A 712 -21.89 -14.53 5.77
C THR A 712 -22.14 -14.62 4.26
N ASP A 713 -21.13 -14.30 3.45
CA ASP A 713 -21.17 -14.33 1.99
C ASP A 713 -20.64 -15.64 1.39
N CYS A 714 -20.30 -16.62 2.24
CA CYS A 714 -19.98 -17.97 1.79
C CYS A 714 -21.17 -18.57 1.01
N PRO A 715 -20.93 -19.22 -0.15
CA PRO A 715 -21.96 -19.86 -0.96
C PRO A 715 -22.88 -20.76 -0.13
N ASP A 716 -24.17 -20.71 -0.42
CA ASP A 716 -25.16 -21.48 0.32
C ASP A 716 -24.92 -22.98 0.12
N PRO A 717 -24.58 -23.74 1.18
CA PRO A 717 -24.32 -25.18 1.05
C PRO A 717 -25.55 -25.96 0.57
N ALA A 718 -26.77 -25.44 0.72
CA ALA A 718 -27.98 -26.14 0.26
C ALA A 718 -28.03 -26.31 -1.28
N LEU A 719 -27.20 -25.57 -2.03
CA LEU A 719 -27.16 -25.60 -3.50
C LEU A 719 -26.17 -26.63 -4.07
N TYR A 720 -25.36 -27.27 -3.22
CA TYR A 720 -24.24 -28.11 -3.64
C TYR A 720 -24.29 -29.52 -3.03
N PRO A 721 -23.84 -30.55 -3.75
CA PRO A 721 -23.83 -31.92 -3.25
C PRO A 721 -22.80 -32.14 -2.14
N LYS A 722 -23.04 -33.19 -1.34
CA LYS A 722 -22.08 -33.70 -0.36
C LYS A 722 -20.78 -34.10 -1.04
N GLY A 723 -19.65 -33.88 -0.37
CA GLY A 723 -18.30 -34.31 -0.78
C GLY A 723 -17.60 -33.34 -1.75
N MET A 724 -18.35 -32.43 -2.36
CA MET A 724 -17.81 -31.37 -3.23
C MET A 724 -16.84 -30.45 -2.48
N LEU A 725 -15.82 -29.96 -3.18
CA LEU A 725 -14.82 -29.04 -2.63
C LEU A 725 -15.23 -27.58 -2.86
N LEU A 726 -14.89 -26.72 -1.91
CA LEU A 726 -14.96 -25.27 -2.03
C LEU A 726 -13.55 -24.71 -1.92
N TRP A 727 -13.01 -24.24 -3.04
CA TRP A 727 -11.77 -23.48 -3.09
C TRP A 727 -12.03 -22.06 -2.62
N ASN A 728 -11.53 -21.72 -1.43
CA ASN A 728 -11.76 -20.44 -0.81
C ASN A 728 -10.85 -19.34 -1.42
N LEU A 729 -11.35 -18.63 -2.42
CA LEU A 729 -10.61 -17.58 -3.15
C LEU A 729 -10.17 -16.41 -2.25
N ARG A 730 -10.86 -16.18 -1.12
CA ARG A 730 -10.54 -15.11 -0.16
C ARG A 730 -9.24 -15.35 0.59
N ARG A 731 -8.96 -16.59 0.99
CA ARG A 731 -7.69 -16.95 1.65
C ARG A 731 -6.64 -17.39 0.64
N SER A 732 -7.03 -18.22 -0.33
CA SER A 732 -6.10 -18.80 -1.28
C SER A 732 -5.43 -17.72 -2.13
N GLY A 733 -4.17 -17.93 -2.47
CA GLY A 733 -3.38 -16.96 -3.23
C GLY A 733 -3.56 -17.07 -4.75
N PHE A 734 -2.60 -16.52 -5.48
CA PHE A 734 -2.46 -16.54 -6.94
C PHE A 734 -3.64 -15.93 -7.74
N ASN A 735 -4.46 -15.13 -7.08
CA ASN A 735 -5.60 -14.42 -7.66
C ASN A 735 -5.57 -12.91 -7.30
N VAL A 736 -6.46 -12.12 -7.90
CA VAL A 736 -6.60 -10.69 -7.61
C VAL A 736 -7.76 -10.44 -6.67
N LYS A 737 -7.51 -9.67 -5.61
CA LYS A 737 -8.48 -9.31 -4.57
C LYS A 737 -8.68 -7.79 -4.54
N LYS A 738 -9.85 -7.35 -4.07
CA LYS A 738 -10.21 -5.95 -3.83
C LYS A 738 -10.55 -5.74 -2.37
N PHE A 739 -10.06 -4.66 -1.78
CA PHE A 739 -10.41 -4.29 -0.41
C PHE A 739 -11.75 -3.55 -0.37
N VAL A 740 -12.74 -4.12 0.33
CA VAL A 740 -14.07 -3.52 0.49
C VAL A 740 -14.29 -3.12 1.95
N ARG A 741 -14.56 -1.83 2.16
CA ARG A 741 -14.90 -1.30 3.48
C ARG A 741 -16.37 -1.54 3.78
N ASN A 742 -16.68 -1.94 5.02
CA ASN A 742 -18.05 -2.15 5.50
C ASN A 742 -18.76 -3.26 4.70
N HIS A 743 -17.97 -4.25 4.28
CA HIS A 743 -18.47 -5.46 3.62
C HIS A 743 -19.33 -6.29 4.59
N VAL A 744 -18.91 -6.34 5.86
CA VAL A 744 -19.71 -6.94 6.93
C VAL A 744 -20.62 -5.87 7.51
N VAL A 745 -21.92 -6.14 7.48
CA VAL A 745 -22.94 -5.28 8.08
C VAL A 745 -23.07 -5.64 9.56
N THR A 746 -22.40 -4.88 10.44
CA THR A 746 -22.28 -5.22 11.87
C THR A 746 -23.59 -5.24 12.66
N THR A 747 -24.68 -4.72 12.08
CA THR A 747 -26.03 -4.81 12.66
C THR A 747 -26.71 -6.16 12.40
N ASP A 748 -26.19 -6.94 11.47
CA ASP A 748 -26.81 -8.17 11.01
C ASP A 748 -26.27 -9.39 11.77
N LYS A 749 -26.83 -10.56 11.45
CA LYS A 749 -26.43 -11.85 12.00
C LYS A 749 -25.79 -12.71 10.92
N ASN A 750 -24.79 -13.50 11.29
CA ASN A 750 -24.15 -14.45 10.40
C ASN A 750 -25.01 -15.71 10.26
N VAL A 751 -25.82 -15.75 9.21
CA VAL A 751 -26.70 -16.87 8.88
C VAL A 751 -25.95 -18.17 8.61
N ARG A 752 -24.64 -18.11 8.29
CA ARG A 752 -23.78 -19.28 8.08
C ARG A 752 -23.25 -19.87 9.39
N MET A 753 -23.32 -19.11 10.48
CA MET A 753 -22.83 -19.48 11.81
C MET A 753 -23.96 -19.47 12.84
N SER A 754 -25.09 -20.12 12.53
CA SER A 754 -26.25 -20.24 13.45
C SER A 754 -26.75 -18.89 13.98
N ASP A 755 -26.85 -17.89 13.10
CA ASP A 755 -27.33 -16.54 13.43
C ASP A 755 -26.50 -15.82 14.52
N GLU A 756 -25.18 -16.05 14.54
CA GLU A 756 -24.25 -15.32 15.42
C GLU A 756 -24.30 -13.80 15.17
N SER A 757 -24.21 -12.98 16.22
CA SER A 757 -24.16 -11.52 16.06
C SER A 757 -22.86 -11.04 15.43
N GLN A 758 -22.95 -10.17 14.42
CA GLN A 758 -21.79 -9.57 13.75
C GLN A 758 -21.32 -8.25 14.40
N ALA A 759 -21.88 -7.84 15.54
CA ALA A 759 -21.58 -6.56 16.18
C ALA A 759 -20.08 -6.36 16.49
N ASN A 760 -19.39 -7.46 16.78
CA ASN A 760 -17.96 -7.47 17.10
C ASN A 760 -17.09 -7.90 15.91
N TYR A 761 -17.66 -8.20 14.75
CA TYR A 761 -16.87 -8.60 13.59
C TYR A 761 -16.06 -7.41 13.05
N TYR A 762 -14.94 -7.72 12.40
CA TYR A 762 -14.22 -6.71 11.64
C TYR A 762 -15.08 -6.28 10.44
N PRO A 763 -15.35 -4.98 10.22
CA PRO A 763 -16.31 -4.54 9.20
C PRO A 763 -15.79 -4.65 7.76
N HIS A 764 -14.49 -4.77 7.54
CA HIS A 764 -13.88 -4.71 6.19
C HIS A 764 -13.42 -6.10 5.71
N ARG A 765 -13.39 -6.34 4.40
CA ARG A 765 -12.93 -7.62 3.82
C ARG A 765 -12.09 -7.39 2.57
N TRP A 766 -11.12 -8.28 2.36
CA TRP A 766 -10.60 -8.56 1.03
C TRP A 766 -11.57 -9.53 0.36
N VAL A 767 -12.05 -9.16 -0.82
CA VAL A 767 -12.94 -9.99 -1.63
C VAL A 767 -12.26 -10.29 -2.96
N THR A 768 -12.57 -11.42 -3.57
CA THR A 768 -11.99 -11.74 -4.88
C THR A 768 -12.53 -10.79 -5.95
N GLU A 769 -11.63 -10.23 -6.76
CA GLU A 769 -11.96 -9.34 -7.90
C GLU A 769 -11.88 -10.07 -9.24
N SER A 770 -10.87 -10.93 -9.40
CA SER A 770 -10.71 -11.74 -10.61
C SER A 770 -11.84 -12.76 -10.70
N ALA A 771 -12.79 -12.52 -11.60
CA ALA A 771 -13.90 -13.45 -11.84
C ALA A 771 -13.39 -14.82 -12.32
N ASN A 772 -14.17 -15.87 -12.02
CA ASN A 772 -13.95 -17.21 -12.54
C ASN A 772 -14.05 -17.22 -14.08
N GLN A 773 -13.52 -18.27 -14.69
CA GLN A 773 -13.70 -18.54 -16.11
C GLN A 773 -15.17 -18.87 -16.41
N THR A 774 -15.53 -18.87 -17.69
CA THR A 774 -16.92 -19.10 -18.14
C THR A 774 -17.45 -20.48 -17.78
N ASP A 775 -16.57 -21.49 -17.65
CA ASP A 775 -16.90 -22.84 -17.17
C ASP A 775 -17.00 -22.94 -15.65
N GLY A 776 -16.74 -21.86 -14.93
CA GLY A 776 -16.79 -21.80 -13.47
C GLY A 776 -15.46 -22.11 -12.77
N SER A 777 -14.42 -22.53 -13.50
CA SER A 777 -13.08 -22.74 -12.94
C SER A 777 -12.44 -21.42 -12.46
N GLY A 778 -11.56 -21.49 -11.47
CA GLY A 778 -10.91 -20.30 -10.92
C GLY A 778 -9.96 -19.61 -11.91
N SER A 779 -9.86 -18.28 -11.85
CA SER A 779 -8.86 -17.51 -12.61
C SER A 779 -7.62 -17.26 -11.75
N PHE A 780 -6.46 -17.71 -12.21
CA PHE A 780 -5.19 -17.60 -11.48
C PHE A 780 -4.05 -17.04 -12.32
N GLY A 781 -2.97 -16.63 -11.65
CA GLY A 781 -1.75 -16.13 -12.30
C GLY A 781 -1.99 -14.92 -13.19
N ARG A 782 -1.38 -14.92 -14.38
CA ARG A 782 -1.59 -13.86 -15.36
C ARG A 782 -3.05 -13.76 -15.82
N LYS A 783 -3.80 -14.87 -15.85
CA LYS A 783 -5.22 -14.87 -16.27
C LYS A 783 -6.07 -14.09 -15.28
N ALA A 784 -5.77 -14.17 -13.98
CA ALA A 784 -6.42 -13.37 -12.95
C ALA A 784 -6.16 -11.87 -13.14
N GLN A 785 -4.90 -11.48 -13.37
CA GLN A 785 -4.54 -10.09 -13.67
C GLN A 785 -5.25 -9.59 -14.95
N ARG A 786 -5.20 -10.41 -16.01
CA ARG A 786 -5.81 -10.10 -17.30
C ARG A 786 -7.32 -9.89 -17.19
N LYS A 787 -8.04 -10.74 -16.44
CA LYS A 787 -9.49 -10.59 -16.24
C LYS A 787 -9.86 -9.25 -15.62
N VAL A 788 -9.12 -8.78 -14.61
CA VAL A 788 -9.37 -7.47 -13.98
C VAL A 788 -9.08 -6.31 -14.95
N VAL A 789 -8.02 -6.43 -15.76
CA VAL A 789 -7.69 -5.46 -16.82
C VAL A 789 -8.81 -5.37 -17.87
N ILE A 790 -9.27 -6.51 -18.38
CA ILE A 790 -10.32 -6.58 -19.39
C ILE A 790 -11.64 -6.00 -18.85
N GLN A 791 -12.03 -6.36 -17.62
CA GLN A 791 -13.24 -5.81 -16.98
C GLN A 791 -13.21 -4.28 -16.92
N ALA A 792 -12.06 -3.68 -16.58
CA ALA A 792 -11.90 -2.23 -16.56
C ALA A 792 -11.98 -1.60 -17.96
N LEU A 793 -11.37 -2.23 -18.97
CA LEU A 793 -11.43 -1.79 -20.37
C LEU A 793 -12.86 -1.85 -20.93
N GLN A 794 -13.55 -2.99 -20.73
CA GLN A 794 -14.94 -3.20 -21.15
C GLN A 794 -15.88 -2.21 -20.46
N ALA A 795 -15.75 -2.02 -19.15
CA ALA A 795 -16.56 -1.04 -18.41
C ALA A 795 -16.35 0.39 -18.94
N MET A 796 -15.12 0.76 -19.26
CA MET A 796 -14.79 2.07 -19.84
C MET A 796 -15.41 2.23 -21.23
N VAL A 797 -15.27 1.27 -22.14
CA VAL A 797 -15.85 1.38 -23.50
C VAL A 797 -17.38 1.41 -23.45
N ASN A 798 -18.00 0.58 -22.62
CA ASN A 798 -19.46 0.44 -22.57
C ASN A 798 -20.17 1.65 -21.95
N SER A 799 -19.59 2.29 -20.93
CA SER A 799 -20.25 3.38 -20.19
C SER A 799 -19.92 4.79 -20.70
N ASN A 800 -18.86 4.95 -21.48
CA ASN A 800 -18.32 6.26 -21.85
C ASN A 800 -19.09 6.92 -22.99
N GLN A 801 -19.71 8.07 -22.70
CA GLN A 801 -20.48 8.84 -23.67
C GLN A 801 -19.60 9.73 -24.56
N ASP A 802 -18.46 10.22 -24.05
CA ASP A 802 -17.58 11.12 -24.79
C ASP A 802 -16.99 10.43 -26.03
N ILE A 803 -16.70 9.13 -25.94
CA ILE A 803 -16.20 8.33 -27.07
C ILE A 803 -17.31 7.92 -28.04
N ARG A 804 -18.60 8.08 -27.68
CA ARG A 804 -19.75 7.86 -28.57
C ARG A 804 -20.12 9.09 -29.37
N ASP A 805 -19.71 10.28 -28.93
CA ASP A 805 -19.92 11.54 -29.65
C ASP A 805 -19.18 11.54 -31.00
N ASP A 806 -19.94 11.41 -32.09
CA ASP A 806 -19.43 11.38 -33.47
C ASP A 806 -19.38 12.76 -34.14
N GLU A 807 -19.71 13.83 -33.41
CA GLU A 807 -19.63 15.21 -33.90
C GLU A 807 -18.39 15.94 -33.37
N SER A 808 -18.09 15.81 -32.08
CA SER A 808 -16.96 16.51 -31.45
C SER A 808 -15.67 15.69 -31.39
N ARG A 809 -15.77 14.36 -31.45
CA ARG A 809 -14.64 13.42 -31.40
C ARG A 809 -14.56 12.62 -32.69
N LEU A 810 -13.86 13.17 -33.67
CA LEU A 810 -13.68 12.56 -34.99
C LEU A 810 -12.43 11.66 -35.00
N PHE A 811 -12.65 10.34 -34.96
CA PHE A 811 -11.63 9.32 -35.20
C PHE A 811 -12.13 8.30 -36.23
N ASN A 812 -11.21 7.74 -37.01
CA ASN A 812 -11.52 6.81 -38.11
C ASN A 812 -10.79 5.46 -38.00
N LEU A 813 -9.99 5.27 -36.95
CA LEU A 813 -9.43 3.98 -36.56
C LEU A 813 -9.70 3.72 -35.07
N MET A 814 -9.82 2.45 -34.69
CA MET A 814 -9.91 2.00 -33.29
C MET A 814 -8.97 0.83 -33.04
N ALA A 815 -8.29 0.83 -31.89
CA ALA A 815 -7.49 -0.31 -31.45
C ALA A 815 -7.41 -0.39 -29.92
N CYS A 816 -7.27 -1.61 -29.41
CA CYS A 816 -6.85 -1.86 -28.04
C CYS A 816 -5.62 -2.78 -28.05
N PRO A 817 -4.41 -2.21 -28.13
CA PRO A 817 -3.20 -2.99 -28.31
C PRO A 817 -2.98 -4.02 -27.19
N GLY A 818 -2.94 -5.31 -27.55
CA GLY A 818 -2.64 -6.43 -26.65
C GLY A 818 -3.85 -7.08 -25.97
N TYR A 819 -5.07 -6.57 -26.22
CA TYR A 819 -6.32 -7.05 -25.62
C TYR A 819 -7.35 -7.37 -26.72
N PRO A 820 -7.22 -8.52 -27.41
CA PRO A 820 -8.23 -8.99 -28.38
C PRO A 820 -9.64 -9.09 -27.79
N GLU A 821 -9.77 -9.27 -26.48
CA GLU A 821 -11.05 -9.40 -25.77
C GLU A 821 -11.93 -8.15 -25.89
N LEU A 822 -11.35 -6.98 -26.23
CA LEU A 822 -12.10 -5.74 -26.44
C LEU A 822 -12.63 -5.57 -27.87
N ILE A 823 -12.34 -6.49 -28.79
CA ILE A 823 -12.76 -6.38 -30.21
C ILE A 823 -14.29 -6.32 -30.32
N GLY A 824 -15.03 -7.12 -29.55
CA GLY A 824 -16.49 -7.14 -29.55
C GLY A 824 -17.11 -5.81 -29.11
N GLU A 825 -16.58 -5.21 -28.06
CA GLU A 825 -17.00 -3.91 -27.52
C GLU A 825 -16.63 -2.77 -28.47
N MET A 826 -15.46 -2.81 -29.09
CA MET A 826 -15.09 -1.86 -30.14
C MET A 826 -16.02 -1.96 -31.35
N ASN A 827 -16.45 -3.16 -31.73
CA ASN A 827 -17.44 -3.35 -32.80
C ASN A 827 -18.79 -2.77 -32.41
N SER A 828 -19.24 -2.99 -31.17
CA SER A 828 -20.48 -2.42 -30.64
C SER A 828 -20.42 -0.88 -30.61
N LEU A 829 -19.32 -0.30 -30.11
CA LEU A 829 -19.06 1.14 -30.13
C LEU A 829 -19.07 1.70 -31.56
N ASN A 830 -18.51 0.97 -32.53
CA ASN A 830 -18.52 1.41 -33.92
C ASN A 830 -19.95 1.48 -34.47
N ASN A 831 -20.79 0.49 -34.13
CA ASN A 831 -22.20 0.48 -34.53
C ASN A 831 -22.96 1.67 -33.94
N ASP A 832 -22.77 1.94 -32.64
CA ASP A 832 -23.36 3.11 -31.94
C ASP A 832 -22.99 4.44 -32.63
N ARG A 833 -21.79 4.50 -33.20
CA ARG A 833 -21.26 5.68 -33.91
C ARG A 833 -21.59 5.73 -35.40
N GLY A 834 -22.41 4.82 -35.93
CA GLY A 834 -22.74 4.78 -37.35
C GLY A 834 -21.59 4.30 -38.26
N LEU A 835 -20.71 3.42 -37.75
CA LEU A 835 -19.56 2.80 -38.42
C LEU A 835 -18.60 3.83 -39.05
N THR A 836 -18.22 4.83 -38.27
CA THR A 836 -17.31 5.90 -38.70
C THR A 836 -15.83 5.56 -38.49
N ALA A 837 -15.49 4.34 -38.07
CA ALA A 837 -14.12 3.93 -37.87
C ALA A 837 -13.86 2.48 -38.34
N PHE A 838 -12.59 2.16 -38.56
CA PHE A 838 -12.12 0.81 -38.85
C PHE A 838 -11.33 0.24 -37.65
N ILE A 839 -11.63 -0.99 -37.25
CA ILE A 839 -11.06 -1.63 -36.06
C ILE A 839 -9.83 -2.45 -36.46
N VAL A 840 -8.72 -2.20 -35.77
CA VAL A 840 -7.48 -2.99 -35.87
C VAL A 840 -7.44 -3.94 -34.67
N GLY A 841 -7.76 -5.21 -34.94
CA GLY A 841 -7.75 -6.29 -33.95
C GLY A 841 -6.40 -7.02 -33.91
N ASP A 842 -6.05 -7.50 -32.72
CA ASP A 842 -4.81 -8.22 -32.46
C ASP A 842 -5.03 -9.73 -32.40
N SER A 843 -4.01 -10.48 -32.80
CA SER A 843 -3.87 -11.89 -32.41
C SER A 843 -3.22 -12.02 -31.02
N PRO A 844 -3.50 -13.10 -30.26
CA PRO A 844 -2.80 -13.41 -29.01
C PRO A 844 -1.28 -13.51 -29.17
N PHE A 845 -0.53 -13.10 -28.14
CA PHE A 845 0.94 -13.18 -28.14
C PHE A 845 1.48 -14.61 -28.21
N ARG A 846 0.76 -15.57 -27.62
CA ARG A 846 1.17 -16.98 -27.49
C ARG A 846 0.58 -17.88 -28.57
N LEU A 847 -0.01 -17.29 -29.62
CA LEU A 847 -0.56 -18.05 -30.75
C LEU A 847 0.59 -18.58 -31.62
N THR A 848 0.74 -19.90 -31.70
CA THR A 848 1.80 -20.55 -32.48
C THR A 848 1.56 -20.46 -33.98
N SER A 849 2.62 -20.61 -34.78
CA SER A 849 2.56 -20.44 -36.24
C SER A 849 2.13 -21.68 -37.03
N ASP A 850 1.85 -22.81 -36.39
CA ASP A 850 1.46 -24.01 -37.11
C ASP A 850 0.04 -23.89 -37.70
N ALA A 851 -0.18 -24.48 -38.87
CA ALA A 851 -1.42 -24.31 -39.62
C ALA A 851 -2.66 -24.83 -38.85
N THR A 852 -2.51 -25.89 -38.05
CA THR A 852 -3.61 -26.47 -37.28
C THR A 852 -4.08 -25.51 -36.19
N THR A 853 -3.16 -25.00 -35.36
CA THR A 853 -3.48 -24.06 -34.28
C THR A 853 -4.09 -22.76 -34.85
N LEU A 854 -3.51 -22.22 -35.92
CA LEU A 854 -4.05 -21.03 -36.59
C LEU A 854 -5.46 -21.25 -37.14
N ASN A 855 -5.74 -22.43 -37.73
CA ASN A 855 -7.07 -22.74 -38.24
C ASN A 855 -8.08 -22.90 -37.10
N ASN A 856 -7.70 -23.62 -36.04
CA ASN A 856 -8.55 -23.89 -34.89
C ASN A 856 -8.93 -22.60 -34.16
N TRP A 857 -7.95 -21.73 -33.90
CA TRP A 857 -8.19 -20.42 -33.30
C TRP A 857 -9.04 -19.52 -34.21
N GLY A 858 -8.65 -19.38 -35.49
CA GLY A 858 -9.31 -18.47 -36.43
C GLY A 858 -10.75 -18.84 -36.80
N LYS A 859 -11.10 -20.13 -36.75
CA LYS A 859 -12.48 -20.65 -36.94
C LYS A 859 -13.25 -20.85 -35.63
N ASN A 860 -12.66 -20.52 -34.49
CA ASN A 860 -13.24 -20.75 -33.17
C ASN A 860 -13.68 -22.21 -32.94
N VAL A 861 -12.81 -23.18 -33.25
CA VAL A 861 -13.11 -24.62 -33.05
C VAL A 861 -13.36 -24.95 -31.57
N ASN A 862 -12.72 -24.21 -30.66
CA ASN A 862 -12.87 -24.36 -29.21
C ASN A 862 -14.15 -23.72 -28.63
N LEU A 863 -15.01 -23.15 -29.48
CA LEU A 863 -16.27 -22.50 -29.06
C LEU A 863 -16.06 -21.44 -27.97
N ALA A 864 -14.98 -20.65 -28.07
CA ALA A 864 -14.77 -19.51 -27.20
C ALA A 864 -15.96 -18.53 -27.33
N VAL A 865 -16.34 -17.93 -26.21
CA VAL A 865 -17.48 -16.99 -26.12
C VAL A 865 -17.11 -15.55 -26.46
N GLU A 866 -15.82 -15.24 -26.48
CA GLU A 866 -15.24 -13.93 -26.78
C GLU A 866 -13.89 -14.09 -27.48
N ASP A 867 -13.41 -13.04 -28.16
CA ASP A 867 -12.10 -13.05 -28.85
C ASP A 867 -10.95 -13.13 -27.84
N ASN A 868 -10.22 -14.24 -27.78
CA ASN A 868 -9.17 -14.43 -26.78
C ASN A 868 -8.10 -15.46 -27.24
N ASP A 869 -7.28 -15.94 -26.29
CA ASP A 869 -6.26 -16.98 -26.50
C ASP A 869 -6.85 -18.28 -27.11
N ASN A 870 -8.14 -18.59 -26.85
CA ASN A 870 -8.79 -19.84 -27.24
C ASN A 870 -9.50 -19.78 -28.61
N GLY A 871 -9.91 -18.60 -29.07
CA GLY A 871 -10.63 -18.46 -30.34
C GLY A 871 -10.89 -17.01 -30.77
N LEU A 872 -11.17 -16.85 -32.07
CA LEU A 872 -11.54 -15.58 -32.70
C LEU A 872 -13.00 -15.63 -33.16
N VAL A 873 -13.87 -14.95 -32.43
CA VAL A 873 -15.33 -15.03 -32.48
C VAL A 873 -15.93 -13.92 -33.35
N THR A 874 -15.44 -12.68 -33.21
CA THR A 874 -16.08 -11.53 -33.84
C THR A 874 -15.91 -11.54 -35.36
N SER A 875 -17.03 -11.29 -36.05
CA SER A 875 -17.08 -11.04 -37.49
C SER A 875 -17.69 -9.66 -37.76
N SER A 876 -16.98 -8.83 -38.52
CA SER A 876 -17.41 -7.48 -38.91
C SER A 876 -16.69 -7.04 -40.19
N GLU A 877 -17.43 -6.40 -41.09
CA GLU A 877 -16.90 -5.77 -42.30
C GLU A 877 -15.90 -4.64 -42.01
N TYR A 878 -15.96 -4.06 -40.81
CA TYR A 878 -15.12 -2.95 -40.37
C TYR A 878 -14.03 -3.37 -39.38
N LEU A 879 -13.69 -4.66 -39.35
CA LEU A 879 -12.65 -5.23 -38.50
C LEU A 879 -11.58 -5.93 -39.35
N GLY A 880 -10.31 -5.60 -39.11
CA GLY A 880 -9.16 -6.36 -39.61
C GLY A 880 -8.36 -6.92 -38.45
N VAL A 881 -8.12 -8.23 -38.45
CA VAL A 881 -7.28 -8.90 -37.44
C VAL A 881 -5.93 -9.25 -38.07
N PHE A 882 -4.85 -9.04 -37.33
CA PHE A 882 -3.48 -9.17 -37.84
C PHE A 882 -2.69 -10.16 -36.99
N TYR A 883 -1.78 -10.89 -37.63
CA TYR A 883 -0.91 -11.89 -37.00
C TYR A 883 0.46 -11.91 -37.69
N PRO A 884 1.59 -12.08 -36.99
CA PRO A 884 1.73 -12.33 -35.54
C PRO A 884 2.17 -11.08 -34.76
N SER A 885 2.48 -11.26 -33.47
CA SER A 885 3.16 -10.26 -32.64
C SER A 885 4.55 -9.90 -33.18
N LEU A 886 5.09 -8.78 -32.70
CA LEU A 886 6.27 -8.14 -33.29
C LEU A 886 7.33 -7.84 -32.24
N PHE A 887 8.57 -7.78 -32.66
CA PHE A 887 9.72 -7.44 -31.80
C PHE A 887 10.24 -6.03 -32.12
N THR A 888 10.41 -5.21 -31.09
CA THR A 888 10.88 -3.83 -31.21
C THR A 888 11.63 -3.38 -29.95
N SER A 889 12.06 -2.13 -29.90
CA SER A 889 12.66 -1.50 -28.71
C SER A 889 11.71 -0.49 -28.08
N ASP A 890 11.66 -0.44 -26.75
CA ASP A 890 10.96 0.61 -26.00
C ASP A 890 11.71 1.95 -26.04
N ASN A 891 11.15 2.97 -25.40
CA ASN A 891 11.76 4.31 -25.36
C ASN A 891 13.04 4.38 -24.53
N ALA A 892 13.28 3.40 -23.66
CA ALA A 892 14.46 3.28 -22.81
C ALA A 892 15.55 2.38 -23.43
N GLY A 893 15.32 1.81 -24.62
CA GLY A 893 16.24 0.91 -25.32
C GLY A 893 16.14 -0.55 -24.92
N LYS A 894 15.09 -0.97 -24.18
CA LYS A 894 14.83 -2.38 -23.88
C LYS A 894 14.15 -3.05 -25.07
N ASN A 895 14.56 -4.28 -25.36
CA ASN A 895 13.86 -5.11 -26.34
C ASN A 895 12.53 -5.60 -25.77
N ILE A 896 11.45 -5.46 -26.52
CA ILE A 896 10.09 -5.79 -26.11
C ILE A 896 9.32 -6.46 -27.24
N ILE A 897 8.36 -7.30 -26.88
CA ILE A 897 7.38 -7.84 -27.81
C ILE A 897 6.11 -6.98 -27.75
N VAL A 898 5.61 -6.56 -28.90
CA VAL A 898 4.43 -5.70 -29.06
C VAL A 898 3.36 -6.40 -29.89
N PRO A 899 2.08 -6.06 -29.69
CA PRO A 899 0.99 -6.69 -30.44
C PRO A 899 0.96 -6.18 -31.90
N PRO A 900 0.30 -6.89 -32.83
CA PRO A 900 0.22 -6.51 -34.24
C PRO A 900 -0.25 -5.07 -34.50
N SER A 901 -1.24 -4.59 -33.74
CA SER A 901 -1.83 -3.25 -33.83
C SER A 901 -0.80 -2.14 -33.66
N HIS A 902 0.27 -2.37 -32.89
CA HIS A 902 1.40 -1.45 -32.77
C HIS A 902 1.99 -1.09 -34.13
N ALA A 903 2.19 -2.07 -35.02
CA ALA A 903 2.68 -1.82 -36.37
C ALA A 903 1.59 -1.32 -37.29
N ILE A 904 0.43 -1.97 -37.27
CA ILE A 904 -0.59 -1.75 -38.28
C ILE A 904 -1.18 -0.34 -38.23
N LEU A 905 -1.37 0.24 -37.04
CA LEU A 905 -1.79 1.63 -36.92
C LEU A 905 -0.83 2.58 -37.64
N ARG A 906 0.48 2.37 -37.48
CA ARG A 906 1.52 3.15 -38.14
C ARG A 906 1.59 2.87 -39.65
N THR A 907 1.48 1.62 -40.07
CA THR A 907 1.47 1.22 -41.48
C THR A 907 0.28 1.84 -42.23
N ILE A 908 -0.91 1.84 -41.62
CA ILE A 908 -2.09 2.50 -42.20
C ILE A 908 -1.84 4.00 -42.35
N ALA A 909 -1.33 4.68 -41.32
CA ALA A 909 -1.03 6.10 -41.37
C ALA A 909 -0.02 6.45 -42.47
N LEU A 910 1.07 5.69 -42.58
CA LEU A 910 2.08 5.89 -43.61
C LEU A 910 1.54 5.61 -45.01
N SER A 911 0.76 4.54 -45.18
CA SER A 911 0.12 4.22 -46.46
C SER A 911 -0.76 5.39 -46.94
N ASP A 912 -1.54 5.97 -46.05
CA ASP A 912 -2.44 7.08 -46.39
C ASP A 912 -1.69 8.37 -46.68
N GLN A 913 -0.58 8.66 -45.99
CA GLN A 913 0.22 9.86 -46.24
C GLN A 913 0.82 9.90 -47.64
N VAL A 914 1.16 8.74 -48.19
CA VAL A 914 1.73 8.61 -49.54
C VAL A 914 0.70 8.20 -50.60
N SER A 915 -0.55 7.96 -50.20
CA SER A 915 -1.64 7.58 -51.10
C SER A 915 -3.00 8.06 -50.57
N PHE A 916 -3.97 7.17 -50.38
CA PHE A 916 -5.31 7.51 -49.91
C PHE A 916 -5.92 6.32 -49.14
N PRO A 917 -6.94 6.55 -48.27
CA PRO A 917 -7.54 5.49 -47.43
C PRO A 917 -8.11 4.28 -48.18
N TRP A 918 -8.52 4.44 -49.44
CA TRP A 918 -9.05 3.37 -50.31
C TRP A 918 -7.99 2.52 -51.01
N PHE A 919 -6.71 2.79 -50.77
CA PHE A 919 -5.62 1.92 -51.17
C PHE A 919 -5.31 0.90 -50.07
N ALA A 920 -5.02 -0.33 -50.49
CA ALA A 920 -4.62 -1.40 -49.59
C ALA A 920 -3.34 -1.00 -48.81
N PRO A 921 -3.36 -0.98 -47.46
CA PRO A 921 -2.18 -0.78 -46.62
C PRO A 921 -1.39 -2.09 -46.48
N ALA A 922 -1.15 -2.76 -47.62
CA ALA A 922 -0.57 -4.10 -47.69
C ALA A 922 0.39 -4.24 -48.88
N GLY A 923 1.15 -5.33 -48.89
CA GLY A 923 2.14 -5.66 -49.91
C GLY A 923 3.42 -4.82 -49.80
N THR A 924 4.35 -5.02 -50.73
CA THR A 924 5.70 -4.44 -50.67
C THR A 924 5.76 -2.93 -50.91
N ARG A 925 4.71 -2.33 -51.49
CA ARG A 925 4.68 -0.90 -51.83
C ARG A 925 4.12 0.00 -50.73
N ARG A 926 3.15 -0.48 -49.94
CA ARG A 926 2.42 0.32 -48.92
C ARG A 926 2.24 -0.41 -47.59
N GLY A 927 2.52 -1.71 -47.53
CA GLY A 927 2.44 -2.52 -46.32
C GLY A 927 3.73 -2.55 -45.51
N GLY A 928 4.71 -1.71 -45.79
CA GLY A 928 5.99 -1.70 -45.06
C GLY A 928 5.79 -1.44 -43.56
N VAL A 929 6.35 -2.32 -42.73
CA VAL A 929 6.37 -2.15 -41.27
C VAL A 929 7.72 -1.55 -40.89
N THR A 930 7.70 -0.35 -40.28
CA THR A 930 8.90 0.46 -40.02
C THR A 930 9.25 0.61 -38.54
N ASN A 931 8.39 0.11 -37.65
CA ASN A 931 8.51 0.23 -36.19
C ASN A 931 8.72 -1.10 -35.47
N ALA A 932 9.07 -2.16 -36.21
CA ALA A 932 9.43 -3.47 -35.68
C ALA A 932 10.50 -4.10 -36.57
N THR A 933 11.30 -5.00 -36.00
CA THR A 933 12.42 -5.67 -36.69
C THR A 933 12.13 -7.12 -37.03
N ALA A 934 11.24 -7.78 -36.29
CA ALA A 934 10.86 -9.17 -36.53
C ALA A 934 9.38 -9.43 -36.18
N SER A 935 8.81 -10.48 -36.77
CA SER A 935 7.49 -11.05 -36.49
C SER A 935 7.63 -12.40 -35.80
N GLY A 936 6.78 -12.73 -34.85
CA GLY A 936 6.90 -13.95 -34.04
C GLY A 936 5.84 -14.11 -32.96
N PHE A 937 5.99 -15.14 -32.14
CA PHE A 937 5.10 -15.43 -31.01
C PHE A 937 5.92 -15.73 -29.76
N ILE A 938 5.26 -15.76 -28.60
CA ILE A 938 5.84 -16.14 -27.31
C ILE A 938 5.64 -17.63 -27.11
N ASP A 939 6.72 -18.38 -26.86
CA ASP A 939 6.65 -19.81 -26.57
C ASP A 939 6.20 -20.09 -25.11
N ALA A 940 6.16 -21.38 -24.74
CA ALA A 940 5.69 -21.81 -23.42
C ALA A 940 6.63 -21.34 -22.30
N GLU A 941 7.91 -21.15 -22.62
CA GLU A 941 8.94 -20.65 -21.72
C GLU A 941 8.91 -19.12 -21.56
N GLY A 942 8.08 -18.41 -22.32
CA GLY A 942 7.96 -16.95 -22.28
C GLY A 942 8.93 -16.20 -23.19
N GLU A 943 9.65 -16.91 -24.05
CA GLU A 943 10.66 -16.37 -24.94
C GLU A 943 10.10 -16.03 -26.33
N PHE A 944 10.73 -15.06 -27.01
CA PHE A 944 10.30 -14.67 -28.36
C PHE A 944 10.86 -15.62 -29.42
N LYS A 945 9.95 -16.26 -30.16
CA LYS A 945 10.29 -17.05 -31.34
C LYS A 945 9.99 -16.27 -32.62
N SER A 946 11.05 -15.78 -33.25
CA SER A 946 10.96 -15.13 -34.56
C SER A 946 10.54 -16.11 -35.65
N ILE A 947 9.62 -15.71 -36.52
CA ILE A 947 9.11 -16.49 -37.64
C ILE A 947 9.04 -15.65 -38.92
N ALA A 948 9.20 -16.34 -40.05
CA ALA A 948 8.78 -15.86 -41.36
C ALA A 948 7.69 -16.81 -41.87
N LEU A 949 6.48 -16.30 -42.10
CA LEU A 949 5.34 -17.12 -42.49
C LEU A 949 5.55 -17.67 -43.89
N ASN A 950 5.45 -18.99 -44.04
CA ASN A 950 5.50 -19.64 -45.35
C ASN A 950 4.15 -19.50 -46.10
N GLU A 951 4.10 -19.95 -47.35
CA GLU A 951 2.89 -19.84 -48.18
C GLU A 951 1.69 -20.57 -47.58
N GLY A 952 1.85 -21.83 -47.15
CA GLY A 952 0.76 -22.60 -46.54
C GLY A 952 0.20 -21.99 -45.25
N GLN A 953 1.05 -21.38 -44.42
CA GLN A 953 0.62 -20.62 -43.24
C GLN A 953 -0.16 -19.36 -43.61
N ARG A 954 0.29 -18.62 -44.64
CA ARG A 954 -0.43 -17.44 -45.14
C ARG A 954 -1.77 -17.82 -45.78
N ASP A 955 -1.84 -18.92 -46.51
CA ASP A 955 -3.08 -19.45 -47.07
C ASP A 955 -4.06 -19.84 -45.96
N THR A 956 -3.56 -20.47 -44.89
CA THR A 956 -4.36 -20.82 -43.71
C THR A 956 -4.95 -19.57 -43.06
N LEU A 957 -4.12 -18.53 -42.84
CA LEU A 957 -4.58 -17.25 -42.28
C LEU A 957 -5.61 -16.56 -43.19
N GLN A 958 -5.42 -16.63 -44.52
CA GLN A 958 -6.35 -16.08 -45.48
C GLN A 958 -7.71 -16.79 -45.45
N GLN A 959 -7.73 -18.12 -45.26
CA GLN A 959 -8.98 -18.89 -45.12
C GLN A 959 -9.77 -18.53 -43.86
N VAL A 960 -9.10 -18.07 -42.81
CA VAL A 960 -9.74 -17.62 -41.55
C VAL A 960 -9.87 -16.10 -41.45
N ASN A 961 -9.69 -15.38 -42.57
CA ASN A 961 -9.80 -13.92 -42.66
C ASN A 961 -8.89 -13.16 -41.68
N VAL A 962 -7.66 -13.64 -41.48
CA VAL A 962 -6.62 -12.98 -40.66
C VAL A 962 -5.45 -12.55 -41.56
N ASN A 963 -4.91 -11.36 -41.30
CA ASN A 963 -3.89 -10.74 -42.15
C ASN A 963 -2.47 -11.08 -41.69
N PRO A 964 -1.63 -11.72 -42.53
CA PRO A 964 -0.27 -12.05 -42.17
C PRO A 964 0.66 -10.84 -42.23
N ILE A 965 1.45 -10.64 -41.18
CA ILE A 965 2.65 -9.80 -41.16
C ILE A 965 3.84 -10.75 -41.27
N THR A 966 4.69 -10.57 -42.28
CA THR A 966 5.82 -11.47 -42.51
C THR A 966 7.03 -10.74 -43.06
N PHE A 967 8.21 -11.29 -42.78
CA PHE A 967 9.43 -10.87 -43.43
C PHE A 967 9.51 -11.46 -44.84
N LEU A 968 9.79 -10.61 -45.83
CA LEU A 968 10.08 -11.01 -47.21
C LEU A 968 11.49 -10.57 -47.58
N THR A 969 12.29 -11.49 -48.11
CA THR A 969 13.65 -11.21 -48.59
C THR A 969 13.63 -10.10 -49.64
N GLY A 970 14.38 -9.02 -49.40
CA GLY A 970 14.46 -7.85 -50.28
C GLY A 970 13.40 -6.78 -50.07
N ALA A 971 12.31 -7.06 -49.34
CA ALA A 971 11.27 -6.07 -49.01
C ALA A 971 11.15 -5.76 -47.50
N GLY A 972 11.78 -6.59 -46.64
CA GLY A 972 11.73 -6.42 -45.19
C GLY A 972 10.42 -6.93 -44.59
N LEU A 973 10.06 -6.40 -43.42
CA LEU A 973 8.83 -6.75 -42.72
C LEU A 973 7.64 -6.03 -43.37
N VAL A 974 6.64 -6.78 -43.80
CA VAL A 974 5.47 -6.23 -44.50
C VAL A 974 4.15 -6.82 -43.97
N ASN A 975 3.12 -5.97 -43.90
CA ASN A 975 1.74 -6.43 -43.86
C ASN A 975 1.39 -7.01 -45.25
N PHE A 976 1.09 -8.30 -45.30
CA PHE A 976 0.87 -9.06 -46.52
C PHE A 976 -0.58 -9.57 -46.64
N GLY A 977 -1.53 -8.91 -45.97
CA GLY A 977 -2.96 -9.17 -46.09
C GLY A 977 -3.81 -7.90 -45.97
N GLN A 978 -5.02 -7.96 -46.54
CA GLN A 978 -6.02 -6.89 -46.43
C GLN A 978 -7.46 -7.43 -46.33
N LYS A 979 -7.64 -8.61 -45.77
CA LYS A 979 -8.95 -9.19 -45.43
C LYS A 979 -9.58 -8.43 -44.26
N THR A 980 -10.88 -8.24 -44.34
CA THR A 980 -11.70 -7.92 -43.15
C THR A 980 -12.28 -9.21 -42.60
N ARG A 981 -12.82 -9.15 -41.38
CA ARG A 981 -13.56 -10.24 -40.73
C ARG A 981 -15.03 -10.26 -41.16
N ALA A 982 -15.35 -9.84 -42.40
CA ALA A 982 -16.70 -9.86 -42.93
C ALA A 982 -17.30 -11.28 -42.88
N ALA A 983 -18.57 -11.38 -42.47
CA ALA A 983 -19.26 -12.67 -42.38
C ALA A 983 -19.60 -13.24 -43.76
N ASN A 984 -19.85 -12.37 -44.74
CA ASN A 984 -20.24 -12.73 -46.10
C ASN A 984 -19.26 -12.17 -47.13
N ALA A 985 -19.11 -12.89 -48.25
CA ALA A 985 -18.37 -12.40 -49.40
C ALA A 985 -19.09 -11.17 -50.00
N SER A 986 -18.44 -10.02 -49.92
CA SER A 986 -18.93 -8.75 -50.48
C SER A 986 -17.74 -7.86 -50.82
N ALA A 987 -17.96 -6.67 -51.40
CA ALA A 987 -16.88 -5.71 -51.59
C ALA A 987 -16.24 -5.25 -50.26
N LEU A 988 -16.96 -5.34 -49.15
CA LEU A 988 -16.48 -5.00 -47.80
C LEU A 988 -15.60 -6.09 -47.16
N ASP A 989 -15.37 -7.20 -47.86
CA ASP A 989 -14.46 -8.26 -47.41
C ASP A 989 -12.96 -7.87 -47.50
N ARG A 990 -12.66 -6.61 -47.88
CA ARG A 990 -11.33 -6.01 -47.96
C ARG A 990 -11.22 -4.66 -47.24
N ILE A 991 -10.08 -4.46 -46.58
CA ILE A 991 -9.78 -3.29 -45.75
C ILE A 991 -9.89 -2.00 -46.57
N ASN A 992 -9.37 -2.00 -47.80
CA ASN A 992 -9.32 -0.81 -48.63
C ASN A 992 -10.74 -0.29 -48.97
N VAL A 993 -11.70 -1.19 -49.22
CA VAL A 993 -13.10 -0.82 -49.47
C VAL A 993 -13.82 -0.43 -48.17
N ALA A 994 -13.61 -1.16 -47.08
CA ALA A 994 -14.21 -0.81 -45.78
C ALA A 994 -13.80 0.61 -45.34
N ARG A 995 -12.52 0.95 -45.48
CA ARG A 995 -11.98 2.29 -45.16
C ARG A 995 -12.46 3.38 -46.13
N LEU A 996 -12.68 3.05 -47.40
CA LEU A 996 -13.34 3.96 -48.35
C LEU A 996 -14.75 4.32 -47.87
N VAL A 997 -15.52 3.33 -47.42
CA VAL A 997 -16.89 3.57 -46.91
C VAL A 997 -16.87 4.40 -45.63
N VAL A 998 -15.91 4.16 -44.73
CA VAL A 998 -15.71 5.01 -43.53
C VAL A 998 -15.45 6.47 -43.93
N TYR A 999 -14.54 6.70 -44.87
CA TYR A 999 -14.23 8.03 -45.42
C TYR A 999 -15.49 8.68 -46.03
N LEU A 1000 -16.20 7.95 -46.89
CA LEU A 1000 -17.44 8.41 -47.53
C LEU A 1000 -18.51 8.83 -46.51
N ARG A 1001 -18.73 8.05 -45.45
CA ARG A 1001 -19.70 8.39 -44.39
C ARG A 1001 -19.36 9.72 -43.71
N SER A 1002 -18.08 9.93 -43.38
CA SER A 1002 -17.57 11.16 -42.78
C SER A 1002 -17.75 12.37 -43.71
N GLN A 1003 -17.40 12.23 -44.99
CA GLN A 1003 -17.54 13.30 -45.98
C GLN A 1003 -19.01 13.63 -46.30
N LEU A 1004 -19.84 12.62 -46.55
CA LEU A 1004 -21.25 12.81 -46.88
C LEU A 1004 -22.03 13.44 -45.71
N LYS A 1005 -21.71 13.09 -44.45
CA LYS A 1005 -22.31 13.75 -43.28
C LYS A 1005 -21.97 15.25 -43.23
N LYS A 1006 -20.73 15.63 -43.52
CA LYS A 1006 -20.31 17.05 -43.57
C LYS A 1006 -20.93 17.78 -44.76
N LEU A 1007 -21.04 17.10 -45.91
CA LEU A 1007 -21.65 17.63 -47.13
C LEU A 1007 -23.15 17.90 -46.94
N ALA A 1008 -23.87 16.99 -46.27
CA ALA A 1008 -25.31 17.11 -46.08
C ALA A 1008 -25.71 18.13 -44.99
N LYS A 1009 -24.84 18.40 -44.00
CA LYS A 1009 -25.16 19.22 -42.82
C LYS A 1009 -25.67 20.65 -43.13
N PRO A 1010 -25.13 21.39 -44.12
CA PRO A 1010 -25.62 22.72 -44.48
C PRO A 1010 -27.06 22.75 -45.02
N TYR A 1011 -27.53 21.65 -45.61
CA TYR A 1011 -28.87 21.56 -46.22
C TYR A 1011 -29.98 21.24 -45.21
N ILE A 1012 -29.63 21.02 -43.94
CA ILE A 1012 -30.62 20.83 -42.88
C ILE A 1012 -31.34 22.17 -42.65
N PHE A 1013 -32.67 22.15 -42.71
CA PHE A 1013 -33.59 23.31 -42.63
C PHE A 1013 -33.71 24.15 -43.91
N GLU A 1014 -33.07 23.77 -45.02
CA GLU A 1014 -33.38 24.36 -46.33
C GLU A 1014 -34.77 23.87 -46.83
N PRO A 1015 -35.49 24.68 -47.63
CA PRO A 1015 -36.74 24.26 -48.26
C PRO A 1015 -36.53 23.00 -49.11
N ASN A 1016 -37.34 21.94 -48.90
CA ASN A 1016 -37.25 20.73 -49.73
C ASN A 1016 -37.92 20.91 -51.10
N ASP A 1017 -37.36 21.82 -51.91
CA ASP A 1017 -37.78 22.09 -53.27
C ASP A 1017 -36.79 21.50 -54.29
N LYS A 1018 -37.04 21.74 -55.58
CA LYS A 1018 -36.18 21.24 -56.64
C LYS A 1018 -34.75 21.83 -56.57
N ILE A 1019 -34.61 23.07 -56.10
CA ILE A 1019 -33.34 23.79 -56.09
C ILE A 1019 -32.40 23.13 -55.08
N THR A 1020 -32.83 22.97 -53.82
CA THR A 1020 -32.04 22.32 -52.77
C THR A 1020 -31.66 20.88 -53.13
N ARG A 1021 -32.57 20.13 -53.79
CA ARG A 1021 -32.28 18.77 -54.26
C ARG A 1021 -31.25 18.72 -55.38
N ASP A 1022 -31.34 19.62 -56.36
CA ASP A 1022 -30.36 19.72 -57.44
C ASP A 1022 -28.98 20.15 -56.90
N GLU A 1023 -28.93 21.05 -55.92
CA GLU A 1023 -27.68 21.50 -55.27
C GLU A 1023 -26.97 20.39 -54.49
N ILE A 1024 -27.67 19.71 -53.57
CA ILE A 1024 -27.05 18.62 -52.79
C ILE A 1024 -26.62 17.47 -53.70
N LYS A 1025 -27.39 17.19 -54.77
CA LYS A 1025 -27.01 16.22 -55.79
C LYS A 1025 -25.73 16.63 -56.51
N ALA A 1026 -25.64 17.88 -56.97
CA ALA A 1026 -24.47 18.39 -57.68
C ALA A 1026 -23.19 18.34 -56.82
N GLN A 1027 -23.29 18.67 -55.53
CA GLN A 1027 -22.14 18.56 -54.61
C GLN A 1027 -21.72 17.10 -54.41
N THR A 1028 -22.70 16.19 -54.28
CA THR A 1028 -22.42 14.75 -54.12
C THR A 1028 -21.79 14.17 -55.38
N ASP A 1029 -22.29 14.53 -56.57
CA ASP A 1029 -21.72 14.13 -57.85
C ASP A 1029 -20.27 14.62 -57.98
N SER A 1030 -19.98 15.86 -57.56
CA SER A 1030 -18.61 16.41 -57.56
C SER A 1030 -17.66 15.58 -56.69
N LEU A 1031 -18.08 15.23 -55.46
CA LEU A 1031 -17.30 14.38 -54.56
C LEU A 1031 -17.05 12.98 -55.17
N MET A 1032 -18.08 12.37 -55.77
CA MET A 1032 -17.93 11.05 -56.39
C MET A 1032 -17.03 11.08 -57.64
N LEU A 1033 -17.11 12.14 -58.47
CA LEU A 1033 -16.22 12.33 -59.62
C LEU A 1033 -14.75 12.48 -59.19
N GLU A 1034 -14.49 13.19 -58.09
CA GLU A 1034 -13.15 13.28 -57.51
C GLU A 1034 -12.64 11.89 -57.12
N LEU A 1035 -13.47 11.08 -56.47
CA LEU A 1035 -13.12 9.71 -56.08
C LEU A 1035 -12.87 8.79 -57.27
N VAL A 1036 -13.61 8.95 -58.37
CA VAL A 1036 -13.32 8.24 -59.64
C VAL A 1036 -11.94 8.67 -60.18
N SER A 1037 -11.66 9.98 -60.21
CA SER A 1037 -10.37 10.51 -60.67
C SER A 1037 -9.20 10.02 -59.82
N GLN A 1038 -9.41 9.82 -58.51
CA GLN A 1038 -8.40 9.32 -57.58
C GLN A 1038 -8.37 7.78 -57.48
N ARG A 1039 -9.08 7.08 -58.38
CA ARG A 1039 -9.12 5.63 -58.52
C ARG A 1039 -9.70 4.92 -57.29
N ALA A 1040 -10.61 5.56 -56.57
CA ALA A 1040 -11.38 4.95 -55.50
C ALA A 1040 -12.57 4.16 -56.05
N LEU A 1041 -13.23 4.70 -57.09
CA LEU A 1041 -14.44 4.17 -57.70
C LEU A 1041 -14.23 3.90 -59.20
N TYR A 1042 -14.88 2.87 -59.73
CA TYR A 1042 -15.05 2.64 -61.17
C TYR A 1042 -16.20 3.49 -61.73
N ASP A 1043 -17.34 3.47 -61.03
CA ASP A 1043 -18.56 4.18 -61.42
C ASP A 1043 -19.42 4.49 -60.17
N PHE A 1044 -20.38 5.39 -60.30
CA PHE A 1044 -21.32 5.76 -59.25
C PHE A 1044 -22.66 6.27 -59.82
N LEU A 1045 -23.70 6.24 -58.98
CA LEU A 1045 -25.01 6.83 -59.28
C LEU A 1045 -25.52 7.59 -58.06
N VAL A 1046 -25.91 8.85 -58.25
CA VAL A 1046 -26.58 9.68 -57.22
C VAL A 1046 -27.99 10.01 -57.69
N VAL A 1047 -28.99 9.74 -56.85
CA VAL A 1047 -30.41 10.07 -57.10
C VAL A 1047 -30.93 10.96 -55.98
N CYS A 1048 -31.48 12.11 -56.34
CA CYS A 1048 -32.13 13.07 -55.44
C CYS A 1048 -33.19 13.86 -56.24
N ASP A 1049 -34.25 13.18 -56.65
CA ASP A 1049 -35.30 13.74 -57.49
C ASP A 1049 -36.68 13.27 -57.02
N GLU A 1050 -37.73 13.54 -57.81
CA GLU A 1050 -39.11 13.16 -57.45
C GLU A 1050 -39.34 11.65 -57.39
N SER A 1051 -38.42 10.83 -57.94
CA SER A 1051 -38.52 9.36 -57.87
C SER A 1051 -38.26 8.83 -56.46
N ASN A 1052 -37.32 9.43 -55.73
CA ASN A 1052 -37.01 9.06 -54.34
C ASN A 1052 -37.46 10.10 -53.30
N ASN A 1053 -37.81 11.32 -53.70
CA ASN A 1053 -38.42 12.34 -52.84
C ASN A 1053 -39.90 12.55 -53.20
N THR A 1054 -40.71 11.50 -53.00
CA THR A 1054 -42.17 11.52 -53.25
C THR A 1054 -42.89 12.60 -52.40
N PRO A 1055 -44.07 13.10 -52.81
CA PRO A 1055 -44.84 14.07 -52.02
C PRO A 1055 -45.04 13.66 -50.55
N ALA A 1056 -45.29 12.38 -50.28
CA ALA A 1056 -45.46 11.88 -48.91
C ALA A 1056 -44.19 11.95 -48.04
N ARG A 1057 -42.98 11.95 -48.63
CA ARG A 1057 -41.70 12.15 -47.93
C ARG A 1057 -41.46 13.64 -47.67
N ILE A 1058 -41.78 14.48 -48.65
CA ILE A 1058 -41.73 15.95 -48.52
C ILE A 1058 -42.70 16.42 -47.42
N ASP A 1059 -43.92 15.90 -47.39
CA ASP A 1059 -44.93 16.21 -46.36
C ASP A 1059 -44.48 15.77 -44.95
N ARG A 1060 -43.57 14.80 -44.85
CA ARG A 1060 -42.91 14.39 -43.58
C ARG A 1060 -41.64 15.18 -43.27
N ASN A 1061 -41.27 16.14 -44.11
CA ASN A 1061 -40.03 16.93 -44.02
C ASN A 1061 -38.75 16.06 -44.13
N GLU A 1062 -38.78 15.02 -44.96
CA GLU A 1062 -37.63 14.14 -45.23
C GLU A 1062 -37.03 14.43 -46.62
N LEU A 1063 -35.69 14.48 -46.73
CA LEU A 1063 -34.95 14.51 -48.00
C LEU A 1063 -34.08 13.25 -48.10
N TYR A 1064 -34.26 12.49 -49.18
CA TYR A 1064 -33.51 11.26 -49.47
C TYR A 1064 -32.50 11.52 -50.58
N LEU A 1065 -31.24 11.17 -50.29
CA LEU A 1065 -30.13 11.17 -51.23
C LEU A 1065 -29.63 9.72 -51.34
N ASP A 1066 -29.96 9.05 -52.44
CA ASP A 1066 -29.56 7.67 -52.67
C ASP A 1066 -28.26 7.64 -53.48
N ILE A 1067 -27.26 6.91 -52.98
CA ILE A 1067 -25.92 6.83 -53.58
C ILE A 1067 -25.54 5.36 -53.75
N ALA A 1068 -25.23 4.97 -54.99
CA ALA A 1068 -24.65 3.68 -55.32
C ALA A 1068 -23.21 3.87 -55.83
N ILE A 1069 -22.29 3.01 -55.40
CA ILE A 1069 -20.87 3.10 -55.74
C ILE A 1069 -20.32 1.74 -56.19
N GLU A 1070 -19.39 1.76 -57.15
CA GLU A 1070 -18.61 0.59 -57.56
C GLU A 1070 -17.13 0.77 -57.15
N PRO A 1071 -16.67 0.21 -56.02
CA PRO A 1071 -15.33 0.45 -55.51
C PRO A 1071 -14.25 -0.31 -56.30
N VAL A 1072 -13.08 0.31 -56.46
CA VAL A 1072 -11.91 -0.33 -57.05
C VAL A 1072 -11.31 -1.35 -56.08
N LYS A 1073 -11.14 -2.59 -56.55
CA LYS A 1073 -10.54 -3.69 -55.78
C LYS A 1073 -9.03 -3.76 -56.04
N ALA A 1074 -8.26 -4.06 -54.99
CA ALA A 1074 -6.83 -4.28 -55.12
C ALA A 1074 -6.51 -5.69 -55.66
N VAL A 1075 -5.40 -5.81 -56.40
CA VAL A 1075 -4.91 -7.09 -56.95
C VAL A 1075 -4.18 -7.87 -55.85
N GLU A 1076 -4.62 -9.09 -55.58
CA GLU A 1076 -4.01 -9.99 -54.57
C GLU A 1076 -3.30 -11.20 -55.19
N PHE A 1077 -3.81 -11.68 -56.32
CA PHE A 1077 -3.29 -12.87 -57.01
C PHE A 1077 -2.96 -12.52 -58.45
N ILE A 1078 -1.80 -12.97 -58.93
CA ILE A 1078 -1.37 -12.83 -60.32
C ILE A 1078 -1.11 -14.23 -60.87
N TYR A 1079 -1.95 -14.67 -61.81
CA TYR A 1079 -1.81 -15.96 -62.48
C TYR A 1079 -1.09 -15.74 -63.82
N ILE A 1080 0.09 -16.36 -64.00
CA ILE A 1080 0.87 -16.27 -65.24
C ILE A 1080 0.90 -17.65 -65.90
N PRO A 1081 -0.06 -17.98 -66.78
CA PRO A 1081 -0.03 -19.24 -67.51
C PRO A 1081 1.04 -19.20 -68.61
N LEU A 1082 2.10 -20.00 -68.46
CA LEU A 1082 3.09 -20.19 -69.52
C LEU A 1082 2.62 -21.26 -70.51
N ARG A 1083 2.49 -20.90 -71.79
CA ARG A 1083 2.11 -21.84 -72.86
C ARG A 1083 3.31 -22.12 -73.76
N LEU A 1084 3.68 -23.39 -73.90
CA LEU A 1084 4.66 -23.83 -74.89
C LEU A 1084 3.95 -24.12 -76.21
N LYS A 1085 4.46 -23.56 -77.30
CA LYS A 1085 3.92 -23.72 -78.66
C LYS A 1085 5.01 -24.27 -79.58
N ASN A 1086 4.61 -25.01 -80.61
CA ASN A 1086 5.57 -25.49 -81.60
C ASN A 1086 6.10 -24.31 -82.43
N THR A 1087 7.32 -24.45 -82.95
CA THR A 1087 7.95 -23.44 -83.81
C THR A 1087 7.04 -23.07 -84.99
N GLY A 1088 6.68 -21.78 -85.09
CA GLY A 1088 5.79 -21.26 -86.14
C GLY A 1088 4.34 -21.03 -85.73
N GLU A 1089 3.86 -21.66 -84.65
CA GLU A 1089 2.46 -21.52 -84.18
C GLU A 1089 2.18 -20.20 -83.45
N ILE A 1090 3.23 -19.45 -83.07
CA ILE A 1090 3.09 -18.14 -82.40
C ILE A 1090 2.55 -17.08 -83.36
N ALA A 1091 2.86 -17.16 -84.65
CA ALA A 1091 2.44 -16.16 -85.64
C ALA A 1091 0.92 -16.11 -85.88
N GLY A 1092 0.17 -17.09 -85.36
CA GLY A 1092 -1.29 -17.17 -85.46
C GLY A 1092 -2.05 -16.82 -84.18
N LEU A 1093 -1.37 -16.32 -83.14
CA LEU A 1093 -1.95 -15.72 -81.93
C LEU A 1093 -1.90 -14.19 -82.06
#